data_AF-A0A3M7N9J2-F1
#
_entry.id   AF-A0A3M7N9J2-F1
#
_cell.length_a   1.000
_cell.length_b   1.000
_cell.length_c   1.000
_cell.angle_alpha   90.00
_cell.angle_beta   90.00
_cell.angle_gamma   90.00
#
_symmetry.space_group_name_H-M   'P 1'
#
loop_
_entity.id
_entity.type
_entity.pdbx_description
1 polymer ?
#
loop_
_entity_poly.entity_id
_entity_poly.type
_entity_poly.pdbx_seq_one_letter_code
_entity_poly.pdbx_strand_id
1 'polypeptide(L)'
;MSVSEDRKGSVGSMRRKSVADNNVTSVLGPNEVAIFDRELTADEEALAALGYKPEFKREFSLWTSFCVSFAVLGLLPSFASTLYYGMGYAGTPGMVWGWLVAMGFIQCVAMGMAELCSAMPTSGGLYYASAVLAPPGYGPFASWITGWSNWLVQVTGAPSVDYSLACMILAAVSINKPDYVPENYQIWLLTTLLMIVHGFISSMPTQWIATFNSYGSTFNIIALVITIIMIPAATNREEQGLPRFTKSSTVWGSFYEGTDYSNGIAVLMSFIAVIWTMSGYDAPFHLSEECSNASIASPRAIVLTSGVGGAMGWFLQLVVAYTVIDIDAVLNSDLGQPWAAYLLQSLPKSSALAILGMTIVCSFSMGQGCMVAASRVTFAYARDGCFPLSRFWARVNPITKTPVNAVWFNTIIGIFLTLLLFGGDVAIGAIFSVGAIAAFVAFTIPITIRTFFVGDRFRRGPWHLGKYSFPIGVAATCFTSLMIPILFKGPKVNIEHAMLGREGNLIDGEEGDGGIATPPETALARVPEIKPSDVQEVFFGNVLSANLGQNPARQSALGAGLDNSTVCTTVNKVCASSVKAIVLGAQTIMTGNADIVVAGGAESMSNCPHYLPTLRTGAKFGNQSLIDGVLRDGLTDAYGKQEHMGLQGEECAQDHGFNREQQDEFAIQSYERAQAAQKAGLFDFEIAPIELPGVRGKPGTTISQDDEPKNLNKDKLKAIKPAFIPGTGTVTAPNASPLSDGAAAVVLVSEAKLKELGIKPLAKILGWGDAAQQPSKFTTAPALAIPKALKHAGVSLDEVDAFEINEAFSVVALANMKLLGLKDDKVNVHGGAVALGHPLGASGARIVTTLLGVLKAKKGKIGVVGICNGGGGASALVLESLLSE
;
A
#
# COMPACT_ATOMS: atom_id res chain seq x y z
N MET A 1 10.49 36.67 -35.73
CA MET A 1 10.95 38.07 -35.81
C MET A 1 10.75 38.54 -37.25
N SER A 2 10.00 39.64 -37.44
CA SER A 2 9.83 40.28 -38.75
C SER A 2 11.07 41.11 -39.10
N VAL A 3 11.54 41.01 -40.34
CA VAL A 3 12.65 41.79 -40.87
C VAL A 3 12.12 43.16 -41.31
N SER A 4 12.70 44.24 -40.78
CA SER A 4 12.61 45.58 -41.37
C SER A 4 14.03 46.12 -41.53
N GLU A 5 14.36 46.47 -42.77
CA GLU A 5 15.59 47.17 -43.15
C GLU A 5 15.65 48.59 -42.56
N ASP A 6 16.89 49.07 -42.47
CA ASP A 6 17.37 50.43 -42.21
C ASP A 6 17.49 50.95 -40.77
N ARG A 7 18.75 50.96 -40.30
CA ARG A 7 19.50 52.22 -40.10
C ARG A 7 21.01 51.95 -39.91
N LYS A 8 21.81 52.46 -40.86
CA LYS A 8 23.27 52.63 -40.73
C LYS A 8 23.56 53.71 -39.67
N GLY A 9 24.26 53.34 -38.61
CA GLY A 9 24.80 54.24 -37.60
C GLY A 9 26.13 53.69 -37.06
N SER A 10 27.20 54.46 -37.27
CA SER A 10 28.59 54.17 -36.88
C SER A 10 28.74 53.93 -35.37
N VAL A 11 29.15 52.72 -34.97
CA VAL A 11 29.81 52.44 -33.68
C VAL A 11 31.00 51.53 -33.96
N GLY A 12 32.14 51.86 -33.35
CA GLY A 12 33.46 51.30 -33.64
C GLY A 12 33.55 49.78 -33.63
N SER A 13 34.49 49.30 -34.43
CA SER A 13 34.92 47.90 -34.60
C SER A 13 35.30 47.24 -33.27
N MET A 14 34.32 46.67 -32.56
CA MET A 14 34.54 45.57 -31.62
C MET A 14 34.13 44.28 -32.32
N ARG A 15 35.08 43.34 -32.47
CA ARG A 15 34.85 42.03 -33.08
C ARG A 15 33.74 41.31 -32.30
N ARG A 16 32.55 41.25 -32.88
CA ARG A 16 31.40 40.53 -32.30
C ARG A 16 31.75 39.04 -32.28
N LYS A 17 31.74 38.42 -31.09
CA LYS A 17 32.04 37.00 -30.92
C LYS A 17 30.96 36.15 -31.57
N SER A 18 31.38 35.18 -32.37
CA SER A 18 30.51 34.15 -32.92
C SER A 18 30.14 33.12 -31.84
N VAL A 19 29.10 32.33 -32.07
CA VAL A 19 28.79 31.16 -31.22
C VAL A 19 30.02 30.24 -31.10
N ALA A 20 30.83 30.12 -32.15
CA ALA A 20 32.04 29.31 -32.14
C ALA A 20 33.13 29.80 -31.16
N ASP A 21 33.16 31.09 -30.82
CA ASP A 21 34.13 31.69 -29.89
C ASP A 21 33.78 31.45 -28.41
N ASN A 22 32.62 30.85 -28.13
CA ASN A 22 32.17 30.53 -26.77
C ASN A 22 32.36 29.03 -26.45
N ASN A 23 32.79 28.72 -25.22
CA ASN A 23 32.97 27.34 -24.74
C ASN A 23 31.63 26.70 -24.30
N VAL A 24 30.62 26.77 -25.18
CA VAL A 24 29.29 26.20 -24.95
C VAL A 24 28.86 25.29 -26.09
N THR A 25 27.97 24.34 -25.81
CA THR A 25 27.33 23.50 -26.84
C THR A 25 25.93 24.05 -27.14
N SER A 26 25.68 24.48 -28.38
CA SER A 26 24.48 25.26 -28.74
C SER A 26 23.66 24.65 -29.88
N VAL A 27 22.37 24.99 -29.92
CA VAL A 27 21.46 24.80 -31.07
C VAL A 27 21.74 25.76 -32.24
N LEU A 28 22.41 26.88 -31.98
CA LEU A 28 22.74 27.91 -32.96
C LEU A 28 23.92 27.48 -33.84
N GLY A 29 23.93 27.95 -35.09
CA GLY A 29 25.01 27.68 -36.03
C GLY A 29 26.34 28.31 -35.57
N PRO A 30 27.51 27.71 -35.87
CA PRO A 30 28.81 28.21 -35.41
C PRO A 30 29.14 29.64 -35.89
N ASN A 31 28.53 30.08 -36.99
CA ASN A 31 28.71 31.40 -37.58
C ASN A 31 27.63 32.42 -37.13
N GLU A 32 26.67 32.02 -36.29
CA GLU A 32 25.61 32.91 -35.81
C GLU A 32 26.15 33.85 -34.72
N VAL A 33 25.57 35.06 -34.63
CA VAL A 33 25.96 36.11 -33.70
C VAL A 33 24.70 36.65 -33.03
N ALA A 34 24.64 36.61 -31.71
CA ALA A 34 23.51 37.15 -30.97
C ALA A 34 23.58 38.70 -30.90
N ILE A 35 22.45 39.37 -31.15
CA ILE A 35 22.38 40.84 -31.24
C ILE A 35 21.66 41.39 -30.01
N PHE A 36 22.30 42.33 -29.29
CA PHE A 36 21.73 43.01 -28.13
C PHE A 36 22.05 44.51 -28.16
N ASP A 37 21.17 45.31 -27.55
CA ASP A 37 21.26 46.77 -27.49
C ASP A 37 22.24 47.28 -26.41
N ARG A 38 22.93 46.37 -25.70
CA ARG A 38 23.90 46.66 -24.64
C ARG A 38 25.07 45.67 -24.65
N GLU A 39 26.19 46.05 -24.06
CA GLU A 39 27.28 45.11 -23.77
C GLU A 39 26.81 44.03 -22.77
N LEU A 40 27.22 42.80 -23.06
CA LEU A 40 26.92 41.63 -22.25
C LEU A 40 28.17 41.22 -21.48
N THR A 41 27.97 40.75 -20.25
CA THR A 41 29.02 40.03 -19.50
C THR A 41 29.33 38.70 -20.19
N ALA A 42 30.53 38.11 -19.97
CA ALA A 42 30.92 36.84 -20.59
C ALA A 42 29.91 35.70 -20.36
N ASP A 43 29.25 35.75 -19.21
CA ASP A 43 28.22 34.82 -18.76
C ASP A 43 26.89 35.03 -19.50
N GLU A 44 26.52 36.29 -19.79
CA GLU A 44 25.37 36.65 -20.63
C GLU A 44 25.64 36.37 -22.11
N GLU A 45 26.89 36.54 -22.58
CA GLU A 45 27.34 36.12 -23.92
C GLU A 45 27.19 34.60 -24.09
N ALA A 46 27.59 33.82 -23.08
CA ALA A 46 27.43 32.37 -23.09
C ALA A 46 25.96 31.93 -23.15
N LEU A 47 25.08 32.58 -22.37
CA LEU A 47 23.64 32.32 -22.39
C LEU A 47 23.00 32.70 -23.74
N ALA A 48 23.41 33.83 -24.29
CA ALA A 48 22.99 34.28 -25.62
C ALA A 48 23.45 33.31 -26.72
N ALA A 49 24.67 32.78 -26.62
CA ALA A 49 25.19 31.78 -27.53
C ALA A 49 24.40 30.46 -27.47
N LEU A 50 23.67 30.18 -26.39
CA LEU A 50 22.75 29.04 -26.26
C LEU A 50 21.35 29.31 -26.85
N GLY A 51 21.08 30.53 -27.31
CA GLY A 51 19.80 30.93 -27.90
C GLY A 51 18.84 31.63 -26.93
N TYR A 52 19.28 31.99 -25.72
CA TYR A 52 18.41 32.57 -24.69
C TYR A 52 18.73 34.03 -24.37
N LYS A 53 17.68 34.80 -24.05
CA LYS A 53 17.80 36.17 -23.57
C LYS A 53 18.05 36.19 -22.06
N PRO A 54 19.01 36.97 -21.55
CA PRO A 54 19.19 37.15 -20.10
C PRO A 54 17.99 37.90 -19.50
N GLU A 55 17.21 37.22 -18.64
CA GLU A 55 16.05 37.81 -17.95
C GLU A 55 16.26 37.96 -16.44
N PHE A 56 17.11 37.12 -15.84
CA PHE A 56 17.37 37.12 -14.42
C PHE A 56 18.60 37.94 -14.02
N LYS A 57 18.60 38.41 -12.77
CA LYS A 57 19.75 39.08 -12.16
C LYS A 57 20.69 38.03 -11.57
N ARG A 58 21.97 38.11 -11.90
CA ARG A 58 23.01 37.21 -11.39
C ARG A 58 23.43 37.62 -9.99
N GLU A 59 22.82 37.00 -8.99
CA GLU A 59 23.05 37.30 -7.57
C GLU A 59 23.53 36.07 -6.78
N PHE A 60 23.45 34.87 -7.37
CA PHE A 60 24.03 33.68 -6.75
C PHE A 60 25.54 33.56 -7.01
N SER A 61 26.25 33.19 -5.96
CA SER A 61 27.65 32.75 -6.00
C SER A 61 27.71 31.23 -5.92
N LEU A 62 28.91 30.64 -5.96
CA LEU A 62 29.10 29.20 -5.70
C LEU A 62 28.52 28.80 -4.35
N TRP A 63 28.80 29.59 -3.29
CA TRP A 63 28.30 29.29 -1.94
C TRP A 63 26.78 29.33 -1.88
N THR A 64 26.15 30.40 -2.38
CA THR A 64 24.70 30.53 -2.29
C THR A 64 23.97 29.54 -3.21
N SER A 65 24.58 29.15 -4.34
CA SER A 65 24.06 28.06 -5.20
C SER A 65 24.16 26.69 -4.52
N PHE A 66 25.29 26.42 -3.85
CA PHE A 66 25.45 25.25 -3.00
C PHE A 66 24.41 25.25 -1.87
N CYS A 67 24.20 26.37 -1.18
CA CYS A 67 23.18 26.47 -0.14
C CYS A 67 21.79 26.16 -0.68
N VAL A 68 21.34 26.76 -1.80
CA VAL A 68 20.00 26.42 -2.32
C VAL A 68 19.90 24.93 -2.63
N SER A 69 20.93 24.35 -3.24
CA SER A 69 20.97 22.91 -3.54
C SER A 69 20.99 22.03 -2.29
N PHE A 70 21.75 22.40 -1.27
CA PHE A 70 21.83 21.68 -0.01
C PHE A 70 20.55 21.84 0.83
N ALA A 71 19.87 22.98 0.73
CA ALA A 71 18.55 23.20 1.30
C ALA A 71 17.52 22.30 0.64
N VAL A 72 17.49 22.22 -0.70
CA VAL A 72 16.62 21.28 -1.45
C VAL A 72 16.93 19.83 -1.08
N LEU A 73 18.22 19.48 -0.94
CA LEU A 73 18.63 18.15 -0.50
C LEU A 73 18.13 17.86 0.91
N GLY A 74 18.22 18.85 1.81
CA GLY A 74 17.61 18.81 3.12
C GLY A 74 17.96 17.53 3.89
N LEU A 75 19.24 17.22 4.08
CA LEU A 75 19.66 15.85 4.42
C LEU A 75 18.94 15.24 5.63
N LEU A 76 18.92 15.97 6.75
CA LEU A 76 18.25 15.54 7.97
C LEU A 76 16.73 15.35 7.76
N PRO A 77 15.96 16.32 7.25
CA PRO A 77 14.52 16.16 7.03
C PRO A 77 14.18 15.18 5.90
N SER A 78 15.00 15.06 4.86
CA SER A 78 14.84 14.06 3.80
C SER A 78 15.00 12.64 4.33
N PHE A 79 16.01 12.40 5.17
CA PHE A 79 16.16 11.14 5.86
C PHE A 79 14.97 10.86 6.77
N ALA A 80 14.54 11.86 7.57
CA ALA A 80 13.39 11.73 8.45
C ALA A 80 12.07 11.42 7.71
N SER A 81 11.89 11.97 6.51
CA SER A 81 10.70 11.78 5.68
C SER A 81 10.70 10.47 4.89
N THR A 82 11.87 9.87 4.67
CA THR A 82 12.01 8.62 3.88
C THR A 82 12.49 7.42 4.68
N LEU A 83 12.54 7.53 6.00
CA LEU A 83 13.01 6.47 6.90
C LEU A 83 12.30 5.13 6.64
N TYR A 84 11.00 5.18 6.35
CA TYR A 84 10.20 4.01 5.97
C TYR A 84 10.79 3.23 4.80
N TYR A 85 11.19 3.91 3.72
CA TYR A 85 11.73 3.24 2.53
C TYR A 85 13.11 2.60 2.77
N GLY A 86 13.92 3.19 3.65
CA GLY A 86 15.26 2.68 3.96
C GLY A 86 15.19 1.47 4.88
N MET A 87 14.51 1.63 6.01
CA MET A 87 14.42 0.64 7.08
C MET A 87 13.35 -0.42 6.81
N GLY A 88 12.20 -0.03 6.25
CA GLY A 88 11.05 -0.92 6.05
C GLY A 88 11.18 -1.92 4.90
N TYR A 89 12.19 -1.81 4.03
CA TYR A 89 12.41 -2.83 2.98
C TYR A 89 13.46 -3.88 3.35
N ALA A 90 14.54 -3.49 4.00
CA ALA A 90 15.67 -4.40 4.26
C ALA A 90 16.35 -4.14 5.62
N GLY A 91 15.72 -3.37 6.50
CA GLY A 91 16.18 -3.12 7.86
C GLY A 91 17.47 -2.32 7.92
N THR A 92 18.25 -2.57 8.97
CA THR A 92 19.54 -1.91 9.16
C THR A 92 20.56 -2.19 8.04
N PRO A 93 20.62 -3.39 7.42
CA PRO A 93 21.41 -3.60 6.20
C PRO A 93 20.95 -2.74 5.02
N GLY A 94 19.64 -2.58 4.82
CA GLY A 94 19.06 -1.72 3.78
C GLY A 94 19.48 -0.26 3.93
N MET A 95 19.56 0.22 5.17
CA MET A 95 20.02 1.57 5.51
C MET A 95 21.52 1.75 5.22
N VAL A 96 22.37 0.82 5.67
CA VAL A 96 23.83 1.00 5.64
C VAL A 96 24.44 0.59 4.30
N TRP A 97 24.15 -0.62 3.81
CA TRP A 97 24.65 -1.09 2.50
C TRP A 97 23.97 -0.37 1.35
N GLY A 98 22.65 -0.21 1.44
CA GLY A 98 21.88 0.41 0.37
C GLY A 98 22.39 1.81 0.06
N TRP A 99 22.65 2.60 1.11
CA TRP A 99 23.21 3.93 0.96
C TRP A 99 24.64 3.94 0.45
N LEU A 100 25.52 3.10 1.00
CA LEU A 100 26.94 3.08 0.61
C LEU A 100 27.12 2.74 -0.87
N VAL A 101 26.32 1.81 -1.39
CA VAL A 101 26.35 1.44 -2.81
C VAL A 101 25.70 2.52 -3.67
N ALA A 102 24.50 2.98 -3.29
CA ALA A 102 23.77 4.00 -4.04
C ALA A 102 24.52 5.32 -4.15
N MET A 103 25.20 5.79 -3.09
CA MET A 103 25.92 7.06 -3.10
C MET A 103 27.00 7.10 -4.18
N GLY A 104 27.69 5.99 -4.43
CA GLY A 104 28.75 5.92 -5.44
C GLY A 104 28.21 6.14 -6.86
N PHE A 105 27.06 5.54 -7.16
CA PHE A 105 26.41 5.71 -8.46
C PHE A 105 25.68 7.04 -8.60
N ILE A 106 25.02 7.54 -7.54
CA ILE A 106 24.41 8.87 -7.54
C ILE A 106 25.50 9.95 -7.74
N GLN A 107 26.67 9.79 -7.14
CA GLN A 107 27.81 10.68 -7.39
C GLN A 107 28.23 10.65 -8.87
N CYS A 108 28.16 9.50 -9.54
CA CYS A 108 28.42 9.41 -10.99
C CYS A 108 27.37 10.19 -11.80
N VAL A 109 26.09 10.08 -11.43
CA VAL A 109 25.00 10.85 -12.06
C VAL A 109 25.23 12.36 -11.87
N ALA A 110 25.53 12.80 -10.65
CA ALA A 110 25.80 14.20 -10.33
C ALA A 110 27.03 14.74 -11.10
N MET A 111 28.11 13.98 -11.20
CA MET A 111 29.29 14.34 -11.98
C MET A 111 29.00 14.45 -13.49
N GLY A 112 28.21 13.51 -14.04
CA GLY A 112 27.77 13.57 -15.44
C GLY A 112 26.91 14.80 -15.71
N MET A 113 25.99 15.12 -14.80
CA MET A 113 25.16 16.31 -14.86
C MET A 113 25.98 17.60 -14.73
N ALA A 114 26.97 17.64 -13.85
CA ALA A 114 27.88 18.77 -13.71
C ALA A 114 28.64 19.06 -15.02
N GLU A 115 29.07 18.03 -15.75
CA GLU A 115 29.76 18.23 -17.03
C GLU A 115 28.81 18.79 -18.11
N LEU A 116 27.53 18.38 -18.09
CA LEU A 116 26.49 18.98 -18.93
C LEU A 116 26.20 20.43 -18.54
N CYS A 117 26.06 20.72 -17.25
CA CYS A 117 25.83 22.05 -16.71
C CYS A 117 26.97 23.02 -17.04
N SER A 118 28.21 22.55 -17.01
CA SER A 118 29.36 23.39 -17.37
C SER A 118 29.33 23.81 -18.85
N ALA A 119 28.91 22.91 -19.74
CA ALA A 119 28.85 23.14 -21.17
C ALA A 119 27.60 23.92 -21.63
N MET A 120 26.51 23.85 -20.85
CA MET A 120 25.19 24.40 -21.23
C MET A 120 24.45 25.03 -20.03
N PRO A 121 25.02 26.01 -19.30
CA PRO A 121 24.44 26.55 -18.06
C PRO A 121 23.16 27.38 -18.35
N THR A 122 22.01 26.72 -18.38
CA THR A 122 20.68 27.31 -18.65
C THR A 122 19.64 26.84 -17.65
N SER A 123 18.62 27.67 -17.39
CA SER A 123 17.48 27.25 -16.56
C SER A 123 16.69 26.16 -17.28
N GLY A 124 16.46 25.04 -16.59
CA GLY A 124 15.91 23.82 -17.19
C GLY A 124 16.91 23.05 -18.05
N GLY A 125 18.21 23.25 -17.89
CA GLY A 125 19.23 22.77 -18.83
C GLY A 125 19.28 21.27 -19.14
N LEU A 126 18.61 20.40 -18.38
CA LEU A 126 18.49 18.95 -18.69
C LEU A 126 17.72 18.67 -19.99
N TYR A 127 16.58 19.34 -20.21
CA TYR A 127 15.80 19.12 -21.45
C TYR A 127 16.49 19.80 -22.63
N TYR A 128 17.12 20.96 -22.41
CA TYR A 128 17.95 21.63 -23.41
C TYR A 128 19.11 20.72 -23.84
N ALA A 129 19.87 20.20 -22.88
CA ALA A 129 20.96 19.25 -23.14
C ALA A 129 20.47 18.03 -23.92
N SER A 130 19.30 17.50 -23.58
CA SER A 130 18.69 16.38 -24.31
C SER A 130 18.33 16.77 -25.75
N ALA A 131 17.79 17.97 -25.98
CA ALA A 131 17.43 18.47 -27.30
C ALA A 131 18.66 18.63 -28.21
N VAL A 132 19.71 19.29 -27.69
CA VAL A 132 20.92 19.64 -28.46
C VAL A 132 21.78 18.42 -28.76
N LEU A 133 21.89 17.50 -27.80
CA LEU A 133 22.80 16.37 -27.89
C LEU A 133 22.19 15.18 -28.64
N ALA A 134 20.87 15.08 -28.72
CA ALA A 134 20.21 13.96 -29.39
C ALA A 134 20.69 13.76 -30.84
N PRO A 135 20.61 12.52 -31.36
CA PRO A 135 20.80 12.27 -32.78
C PRO A 135 19.84 13.10 -33.65
N PRO A 136 20.20 13.40 -34.91
CA PRO A 136 19.34 14.16 -35.82
C PRO A 136 17.92 13.55 -35.91
N GLY A 137 16.90 14.40 -35.73
CA GLY A 137 15.49 13.99 -35.73
C GLY A 137 14.90 13.54 -34.38
N TYR A 138 15.74 13.23 -33.37
CA TYR A 138 15.28 12.73 -32.06
C TYR A 138 15.24 13.81 -30.96
N GLY A 139 15.78 15.01 -31.23
CA GLY A 139 15.82 16.14 -30.28
C GLY A 139 14.49 16.43 -29.59
N PRO A 140 13.38 16.65 -30.33
CA PRO A 140 12.08 16.93 -29.72
C PRO A 140 11.56 15.83 -28.80
N PHE A 141 11.80 14.56 -29.15
CA PHE A 141 11.35 13.42 -28.34
C PHE A 141 12.18 13.28 -27.06
N ALA A 142 13.51 13.36 -27.18
CA ALA A 142 14.41 13.31 -26.03
C ALA A 142 14.16 14.46 -25.06
N SER A 143 13.97 15.67 -25.57
CA SER A 143 13.65 16.84 -24.75
C SER A 143 12.27 16.77 -24.12
N TRP A 144 11.28 16.18 -24.79
CA TRP A 144 9.93 16.01 -24.23
C TRP A 144 9.93 15.06 -23.04
N ILE A 145 10.58 13.89 -23.16
CA ILE A 145 10.66 12.92 -22.05
C ILE A 145 11.46 13.51 -20.89
N THR A 146 12.69 13.95 -21.14
CA THR A 146 13.53 14.58 -20.11
C THR A 146 12.81 15.76 -19.47
N GLY A 147 12.09 16.51 -20.30
CA GLY A 147 11.30 17.66 -19.92
C GLY A 147 10.26 17.30 -18.86
N TRP A 148 9.25 16.54 -19.26
CA TRP A 148 8.13 16.19 -18.38
C TRP A 148 8.58 15.41 -17.15
N SER A 149 9.56 14.51 -17.29
CA SER A 149 10.15 13.84 -16.14
C SER A 149 10.77 14.84 -15.17
N ASN A 150 11.58 15.80 -15.64
CA ASN A 150 12.18 16.79 -14.75
C ASN A 150 11.13 17.68 -14.08
N TRP A 151 10.09 18.11 -14.79
CA TRP A 151 9.02 18.91 -14.18
C TRP A 151 8.23 18.11 -13.13
N LEU A 152 7.99 16.81 -13.36
CA LEU A 152 7.35 15.93 -12.38
C LEU A 152 8.15 15.84 -11.07
N VAL A 153 9.48 15.74 -11.14
CA VAL A 153 10.35 15.79 -9.94
C VAL A 153 10.06 17.02 -9.11
N GLN A 154 10.01 18.16 -9.78
CA GLN A 154 9.98 19.44 -9.13
C GLN A 154 8.61 19.77 -8.56
N VAL A 155 7.53 19.44 -9.28
CA VAL A 155 6.16 19.72 -8.84
C VAL A 155 5.74 18.83 -7.66
N THR A 156 6.32 17.63 -7.52
CA THR A 156 6.08 16.75 -6.36
C THR A 156 6.99 17.06 -5.17
N GLY A 157 8.14 17.71 -5.37
CA GLY A 157 9.13 17.94 -4.30
C GLY A 157 8.59 18.73 -3.12
N ALA A 158 8.12 19.96 -3.34
CA ALA A 158 7.58 20.81 -2.29
C ALA A 158 6.38 20.20 -1.53
N PRO A 159 5.33 19.67 -2.18
CA PRO A 159 4.20 19.06 -1.46
C PRO A 159 4.60 17.83 -0.63
N SER A 160 5.55 17.00 -1.10
CA SER A 160 6.07 15.87 -0.32
C SER A 160 6.75 16.33 0.97
N VAL A 161 7.60 17.35 0.89
CA VAL A 161 8.32 17.89 2.04
C VAL A 161 7.36 18.57 3.02
N ASP A 162 6.42 19.37 2.52
CA ASP A 162 5.48 20.12 3.35
C ASP A 162 4.47 19.19 4.03
N TYR A 163 4.09 18.08 3.37
CA TYR A 163 3.30 17.01 4.00
C TYR A 163 4.07 16.36 5.16
N SER A 164 5.33 15.98 4.94
CA SER A 164 6.16 15.38 6.00
C SER A 164 6.42 16.36 7.14
N LEU A 165 6.63 17.64 6.83
CA LEU A 165 6.75 18.74 7.79
C LEU A 165 5.49 18.86 8.66
N ALA A 166 4.30 18.87 8.05
CA ALA A 166 3.05 18.90 8.78
C ALA A 166 2.92 17.69 9.73
N CYS A 167 3.26 16.48 9.25
CA CYS A 167 3.26 15.27 10.07
C CYS A 167 4.24 15.38 11.24
N MET A 168 5.47 15.88 11.03
CA MET A 168 6.45 16.07 12.12
C MET A 168 5.99 17.10 13.16
N ILE A 169 5.37 18.20 12.73
CA ILE A 169 4.80 19.21 13.63
C ILE A 169 3.69 18.58 14.49
N LEU A 170 2.77 17.84 13.87
CA LEU A 170 1.64 17.22 14.55
C LEU A 170 2.07 16.04 15.44
N ALA A 171 3.12 15.31 15.06
CA ALA A 171 3.77 14.32 15.91
C ALA A 171 4.36 14.98 17.17
N ALA A 172 5.04 16.13 17.04
CA ALA A 172 5.56 16.86 18.20
C ALA A 172 4.44 17.34 19.16
N VAL A 173 3.26 17.66 18.64
CA VAL A 173 2.06 17.94 19.45
C VAL A 173 1.58 16.68 20.16
N SER A 174 1.44 15.57 19.44
CA SER A 174 0.96 14.28 19.97
C SER A 174 1.87 13.73 21.07
N ILE A 175 3.18 13.91 20.96
CA ILE A 175 4.17 13.57 22.01
C ILE A 175 3.90 14.32 23.34
N ASN A 176 3.36 15.53 23.26
CA ASN A 176 3.03 16.35 24.43
C ASN A 176 1.56 16.26 24.85
N LYS A 177 0.70 15.76 23.98
CA LYS A 177 -0.73 15.52 24.20
C LYS A 177 -1.10 14.13 23.66
N PRO A 178 -0.91 13.07 24.45
CA PRO A 178 -1.07 11.69 23.99
C PRO A 178 -2.49 11.37 23.48
N ASP A 179 -3.52 12.05 23.99
CA ASP A 179 -4.91 11.87 23.55
C ASP A 179 -5.21 12.52 22.19
N TYR A 180 -4.28 13.32 21.65
CA TYR A 180 -4.45 13.99 20.37
C TYR A 180 -3.90 13.11 19.25
N VAL A 181 -4.80 12.61 18.39
CA VAL A 181 -4.45 11.90 17.16
C VAL A 181 -4.76 12.82 15.98
N PRO A 182 -3.76 13.20 15.16
CA PRO A 182 -3.99 14.09 14.02
C PRO A 182 -4.89 13.43 12.97
N GLU A 183 -5.95 14.13 12.57
CA GLU A 183 -6.81 13.66 11.47
C GLU A 183 -6.31 14.13 10.10
N ASN A 184 -6.64 13.39 9.04
CA ASN A 184 -6.18 13.70 7.67
C ASN A 184 -6.51 15.14 7.23
N TYR A 185 -7.67 15.67 7.62
CA TYR A 185 -8.03 17.05 7.28
C TYR A 185 -7.13 18.07 7.98
N GLN A 186 -6.64 17.79 9.19
CA GLN A 186 -5.76 18.67 9.96
C GLN A 186 -4.36 18.68 9.34
N ILE A 187 -3.86 17.50 8.96
CA ILE A 187 -2.59 17.35 8.24
C ILE A 187 -2.67 18.09 6.90
N TRP A 188 -3.77 17.94 6.15
CA TRP A 188 -3.96 18.62 4.87
C TRP A 188 -4.04 20.16 5.02
N LEU A 189 -4.77 20.67 6.01
CA LEU A 189 -4.87 22.11 6.27
C LEU A 189 -3.50 22.71 6.64
N LEU A 190 -2.74 22.04 7.50
CA LEU A 190 -1.40 22.49 7.87
C LEU A 190 -0.44 22.43 6.68
N THR A 191 -0.46 21.35 5.90
CA THR A 191 0.32 21.21 4.66
C THR A 191 0.00 22.33 3.68
N THR A 192 -1.29 22.64 3.50
CA THR A 192 -1.76 23.72 2.63
C THR A 192 -1.27 25.09 3.11
N LEU A 193 -1.32 25.34 4.42
CA LEU A 193 -0.78 26.57 5.01
C LEU A 193 0.73 26.70 4.75
N LEU A 194 1.50 25.64 4.97
CA LEU A 194 2.94 25.61 4.73
C LEU A 194 3.27 25.89 3.24
N MET A 195 2.56 25.25 2.32
CA MET A 195 2.69 25.46 0.88
C MET A 195 2.42 26.92 0.48
N ILE A 196 1.40 27.56 1.07
CA ILE A 196 1.07 28.97 0.83
C ILE A 196 2.19 29.87 1.37
N VAL A 197 2.70 29.60 2.57
CA VAL A 197 3.82 30.35 3.17
C VAL A 197 5.08 30.23 2.30
N HIS A 198 5.42 29.03 1.84
CA HIS A 198 6.53 28.81 0.91
C HIS A 198 6.32 29.51 -0.44
N GLY A 199 5.08 29.59 -0.93
CA GLY A 199 4.71 30.37 -2.11
C GLY A 199 5.01 31.87 -1.95
N PHE A 200 4.69 32.45 -0.79
CA PHE A 200 5.03 33.85 -0.49
C PHE A 200 6.54 34.07 -0.40
N ILE A 201 7.26 33.24 0.37
CA ILE A 201 8.72 33.37 0.53
C ILE A 201 9.43 33.21 -0.82
N SER A 202 9.01 32.24 -1.64
CA SER A 202 9.61 31.98 -2.94
C SER A 202 9.25 33.03 -4.01
N SER A 203 8.28 33.91 -3.72
CA SER A 203 7.93 35.07 -4.55
C SER A 203 8.76 36.32 -4.21
N MET A 204 9.56 36.30 -3.14
CA MET A 204 10.40 37.43 -2.74
C MET A 204 11.55 37.71 -3.74
N PRO A 205 12.23 38.88 -3.65
CA PRO A 205 13.39 39.16 -4.49
C PRO A 205 14.51 38.13 -4.34
N THR A 206 15.26 37.89 -5.42
CA THR A 206 16.33 36.88 -5.48
C THR A 206 17.35 36.97 -4.34
N GLN A 207 17.80 38.18 -3.96
CA GLN A 207 18.69 38.35 -2.80
C GLN A 207 18.12 37.78 -1.50
N TRP A 208 16.84 38.03 -1.22
CA TRP A 208 16.17 37.52 -0.02
C TRP A 208 16.09 36.01 -0.02
N ILE A 209 15.75 35.42 -1.17
CA ILE A 209 15.72 33.97 -1.36
C ILE A 209 17.11 33.37 -1.12
N ALA A 210 18.17 33.98 -1.67
CA ALA A 210 19.55 33.53 -1.50
C ALA A 210 19.99 33.60 -0.03
N THR A 211 19.66 34.68 0.67
CA THR A 211 19.96 34.85 2.10
C THR A 211 19.21 33.84 2.97
N PHE A 212 17.91 33.66 2.74
CA PHE A 212 17.09 32.69 3.47
C PHE A 212 17.65 31.27 3.33
N ASN A 213 17.94 30.84 2.09
CA ASN A 213 18.52 29.51 1.84
C ASN A 213 19.92 29.35 2.44
N SER A 214 20.71 30.42 2.50
CA SER A 214 22.04 30.39 3.14
C SER A 214 21.93 30.14 4.65
N TYR A 215 21.03 30.84 5.33
CA TYR A 215 20.78 30.61 6.75
C TYR A 215 20.20 29.22 7.01
N GLY A 216 19.19 28.81 6.22
CA GLY A 216 18.56 27.50 6.34
C GLY A 216 19.53 26.34 6.12
N SER A 217 20.42 26.44 5.12
CA SER A 217 21.45 25.42 4.86
C SER A 217 22.51 25.37 5.94
N THR A 218 22.96 26.52 6.42
CA THR A 218 23.94 26.60 7.52
C THR A 218 23.35 25.95 8.78
N PHE A 219 22.09 26.25 9.08
CA PHE A 219 21.37 25.60 10.17
C PHE A 219 21.23 24.09 9.96
N ASN A 220 20.90 23.65 8.74
CA ASN A 220 20.77 22.23 8.42
C ASN A 220 22.10 21.46 8.64
N ILE A 221 23.23 22.01 8.19
CA ILE A 221 24.56 21.43 8.43
C ILE A 221 24.84 21.32 9.94
N ILE A 222 24.57 22.38 10.70
CA ILE A 222 24.77 22.38 12.16
C ILE A 222 23.85 21.36 12.84
N ALA A 223 22.56 21.38 12.53
CA ALA A 223 21.56 20.46 13.09
C ALA A 223 21.89 19.00 12.80
N LEU A 224 22.40 18.72 11.60
CA LEU A 224 22.83 17.39 11.20
C LEU A 224 24.04 16.91 12.03
N VAL A 225 25.07 17.75 12.18
CA VAL A 225 26.24 17.43 13.02
C VAL A 225 25.82 17.19 14.47
N ILE A 226 24.95 18.06 15.02
CA ILE A 226 24.40 17.89 16.35
C ILE A 226 23.64 16.56 16.45
N THR A 227 22.80 16.23 15.48
CA THR A 227 22.01 14.99 15.48
C THR A 227 22.90 13.74 15.47
N ILE A 228 23.92 13.70 14.61
CA ILE A 228 24.88 12.59 14.49
C ILE A 228 25.64 12.38 15.81
N ILE A 229 25.94 13.45 16.56
CA ILE A 229 26.64 13.35 17.85
C ILE A 229 25.68 13.04 18.99
N MET A 230 24.51 13.67 19.02
CA MET A 230 23.57 13.61 20.15
C MET A 230 22.88 12.26 20.25
N ILE A 231 22.51 11.62 19.14
CA ILE A 231 21.86 10.30 19.17
C ILE A 231 22.72 9.26 19.93
N PRO A 232 23.99 9.01 19.57
CA PRO A 232 24.81 8.02 20.29
C PRO A 232 25.23 8.51 21.68
N ALA A 233 25.34 9.83 21.90
CA ALA A 233 25.70 10.39 23.19
C ALA A 233 24.57 10.28 24.22
N ALA A 234 23.32 10.49 23.81
CA ALA A 234 22.15 10.59 24.68
C ALA A 234 21.21 9.38 24.58
N THR A 235 21.63 8.27 23.96
CA THR A 235 20.80 7.07 23.86
C THR A 235 20.47 6.49 25.23
N ASN A 236 19.19 6.16 25.46
CA ASN A 236 18.68 5.60 26.72
C ASN A 236 18.58 4.06 26.69
N ARG A 237 19.22 3.39 25.72
CA ARG A 237 19.18 1.93 25.59
C ARG A 237 19.66 1.18 26.83
N GLU A 238 20.68 1.70 27.52
CA GLU A 238 21.21 1.11 28.74
C GLU A 238 20.16 1.17 29.88
N GLU A 239 19.34 2.21 29.93
CA GLU A 239 18.22 2.34 30.87
C GLU A 239 17.10 1.34 30.56
N GLN A 240 16.99 0.90 29.31
CA GLN A 240 16.05 -0.13 28.84
C GLN A 240 16.62 -1.56 28.93
N GLY A 241 17.78 -1.75 29.57
CA GLY A 241 18.40 -3.07 29.74
C GLY A 241 19.11 -3.63 28.50
N LEU A 242 19.35 -2.80 27.48
CA LEU A 242 20.01 -3.17 26.23
C LEU A 242 21.46 -2.65 26.18
N PRO A 243 22.36 -3.30 25.42
CA PRO A 243 23.66 -2.71 25.11
C PRO A 243 23.50 -1.35 24.44
N ARG A 244 24.39 -0.41 24.76
CA ARG A 244 24.36 0.96 24.22
C ARG A 244 24.29 1.02 22.69
N PHE A 245 24.95 0.06 22.01
CA PHE A 245 24.92 -0.06 20.56
C PHE A 245 24.59 -1.49 20.15
N THR A 246 23.84 -1.62 19.05
CA THR A 246 23.52 -2.90 18.44
C THR A 246 24.82 -3.56 17.93
N LYS A 247 24.91 -4.89 18.02
CA LYS A 247 26.09 -5.64 17.52
C LYS A 247 26.25 -5.42 16.01
N SER A 248 27.48 -5.24 15.54
CA SER A 248 27.78 -5.06 14.11
C SER A 248 27.28 -6.22 13.25
N SER A 249 27.31 -7.46 13.74
CA SER A 249 26.76 -8.61 13.01
C SER A 249 25.28 -8.45 12.68
N THR A 250 24.51 -7.80 13.57
CA THR A 250 23.08 -7.53 13.38
C THR A 250 22.90 -6.35 12.43
N VAL A 251 23.58 -5.22 12.68
CA VAL A 251 23.46 -3.99 11.86
C VAL A 251 23.77 -4.23 10.39
N TRP A 252 24.76 -5.08 10.10
CA TRP A 252 25.27 -5.30 8.75
C TRP A 252 24.76 -6.59 8.10
N GLY A 253 24.13 -7.50 8.88
CA GLY A 253 23.82 -8.86 8.43
C GLY A 253 22.40 -9.36 8.72
N SER A 254 21.62 -8.70 9.59
CA SER A 254 20.25 -9.10 9.92
C SER A 254 19.27 -8.35 9.03
N PHE A 255 18.82 -9.00 7.96
CA PHE A 255 17.82 -8.43 7.06
C PHE A 255 16.45 -8.45 7.72
N TYR A 256 15.72 -7.35 7.57
CA TYR A 256 14.31 -7.23 7.95
C TYR A 256 13.46 -7.69 6.76
N GLU A 257 12.49 -8.57 6.98
CA GLU A 257 11.68 -9.21 5.94
C GLU A 257 10.51 -8.33 5.47
N GLY A 258 10.78 -7.05 5.21
CA GLY A 258 9.75 -6.09 4.80
C GLY A 258 9.27 -6.23 3.35
N THR A 259 9.79 -7.19 2.60
CA THR A 259 9.34 -7.49 1.23
C THR A 259 9.47 -8.98 0.92
N ASP A 260 8.57 -9.52 0.09
CA ASP A 260 8.64 -10.86 -0.54
C ASP A 260 9.87 -11.09 -1.45
N TYR A 261 10.68 -10.06 -1.72
CA TYR A 261 11.82 -10.17 -2.62
C TYR A 261 13.07 -10.64 -1.90
N SER A 262 13.98 -11.30 -2.62
CA SER A 262 15.26 -11.73 -2.05
C SER A 262 16.02 -10.54 -1.44
N ASN A 263 16.80 -10.80 -0.39
CA ASN A 263 17.53 -9.75 0.36
C ASN A 263 18.30 -8.78 -0.55
N GLY A 264 18.89 -9.28 -1.65
CA GLY A 264 19.57 -8.44 -2.62
C GLY A 264 18.64 -7.46 -3.35
N ILE A 265 17.44 -7.90 -3.74
CA ILE A 265 16.43 -7.02 -4.35
C ILE A 265 15.84 -6.07 -3.30
N ALA A 266 15.58 -6.55 -2.07
CA ALA A 266 15.08 -5.71 -0.97
C ALA A 266 16.05 -4.56 -0.65
N VAL A 267 17.36 -4.82 -0.65
CA VAL A 267 18.39 -3.75 -0.54
C VAL A 267 18.36 -2.81 -1.74
N LEU A 268 18.19 -3.30 -2.96
CA LEU A 268 18.05 -2.41 -4.13
C LEU A 268 16.79 -1.55 -4.04
N MET A 269 15.70 -2.07 -3.47
CA MET A 269 14.48 -1.30 -3.24
C MET A 269 14.69 -0.16 -2.23
N SER A 270 15.52 -0.37 -1.20
CA SER A 270 15.86 0.69 -0.23
C SER A 270 16.55 1.90 -0.88
N PHE A 271 17.07 1.76 -2.10
CA PHE A 271 17.73 2.85 -2.81
C PHE A 271 16.77 4.01 -3.06
N ILE A 272 15.45 3.78 -3.12
CA ILE A 272 14.47 4.86 -3.31
C ILE A 272 14.62 5.95 -2.22
N ALA A 273 14.90 5.54 -0.97
CA ALA A 273 15.17 6.45 0.14
C ALA A 273 16.42 7.29 -0.13
N VAL A 274 17.49 6.64 -0.60
CA VAL A 274 18.78 7.28 -0.91
C VAL A 274 18.64 8.23 -2.08
N ILE A 275 17.92 7.83 -3.13
CA ILE A 275 17.71 8.60 -4.36
C ILE A 275 16.94 9.87 -4.04
N TRP A 276 15.88 9.76 -3.23
CA TRP A 276 15.15 10.91 -2.74
C TRP A 276 16.04 11.79 -1.86
N THR A 277 16.70 11.21 -0.86
CA THR A 277 17.45 11.97 0.15
C THR A 277 18.68 12.65 -0.41
N MET A 278 19.32 12.06 -1.41
CA MET A 278 20.45 12.66 -2.12
C MET A 278 20.01 13.48 -3.34
N SER A 279 18.71 13.71 -3.56
CA SER A 279 18.21 14.57 -4.63
C SER A 279 18.48 16.06 -4.34
N GLY A 280 18.27 16.93 -5.33
CA GLY A 280 18.45 18.39 -5.18
C GLY A 280 19.81 18.94 -5.62
N TYR A 281 20.76 18.07 -6.00
CA TYR A 281 21.99 18.50 -6.66
C TYR A 281 21.78 19.06 -8.08
N ASP A 282 20.59 18.95 -8.65
CA ASP A 282 20.22 19.53 -9.94
C ASP A 282 19.77 21.01 -9.83
N ALA A 283 19.40 21.47 -8.63
CA ALA A 283 18.98 22.85 -8.39
C ALA A 283 19.99 23.91 -8.88
N PRO A 284 21.33 23.77 -8.73
CA PRO A 284 22.30 24.71 -9.29
C PRO A 284 22.26 24.81 -10.82
N PHE A 285 21.78 23.75 -11.50
CA PHE A 285 21.59 23.76 -12.94
C PHE A 285 20.37 24.62 -13.29
N HIS A 286 19.24 24.44 -12.60
CA HIS A 286 18.04 25.25 -12.85
C HIS A 286 18.22 26.72 -12.50
N LEU A 287 19.11 27.02 -11.55
CA LEU A 287 19.46 28.37 -11.09
C LEU A 287 20.66 28.99 -11.82
N SER A 288 21.21 28.31 -12.83
CA SER A 288 22.46 28.75 -13.47
C SER A 288 22.36 30.13 -14.12
N GLU A 289 21.16 30.55 -14.58
CA GLU A 289 20.92 31.89 -15.13
C GLU A 289 20.98 33.00 -14.08
N GLU A 290 20.74 32.67 -12.80
CA GLU A 290 20.85 33.58 -11.65
C GLU A 290 22.25 33.50 -10.99
N CYS A 291 23.16 32.66 -11.51
CA CYS A 291 24.49 32.42 -10.94
C CYS A 291 25.60 33.14 -11.72
N SER A 292 26.52 33.75 -10.98
CA SER A 292 27.76 34.31 -11.52
C SER A 292 28.82 33.22 -11.72
N ASN A 293 29.50 33.25 -12.86
CA ASN A 293 30.43 32.24 -13.33
C ASN A 293 29.79 30.84 -13.42
N ALA A 294 28.57 30.78 -13.97
CA ALA A 294 27.69 29.61 -13.90
C ALA A 294 28.32 28.32 -14.46
N SER A 295 29.15 28.44 -15.50
CA SER A 295 29.85 27.30 -16.13
C SER A 295 30.90 26.63 -15.22
N ILE A 296 31.28 27.26 -14.10
CA ILE A 296 32.21 26.71 -13.10
C ILE A 296 31.54 26.59 -11.72
N ALA A 297 30.76 27.60 -11.32
CA ALA A 297 30.14 27.68 -10.01
C ALA A 297 29.03 26.64 -9.83
N SER A 298 28.09 26.56 -10.78
CA SER A 298 27.01 25.56 -10.75
C SER A 298 27.55 24.13 -10.72
N PRO A 299 28.42 23.65 -11.64
CA PRO A 299 28.88 22.26 -11.62
C PRO A 299 29.67 21.90 -10.36
N ARG A 300 30.44 22.83 -9.79
CA ARG A 300 31.08 22.61 -8.48
C ARG A 300 30.06 22.47 -7.36
N ALA A 301 29.00 23.27 -7.36
CA ALA A 301 27.91 23.15 -6.40
C ALA A 301 27.19 21.80 -6.53
N ILE A 302 26.90 21.33 -7.76
CA ILE A 302 26.28 20.00 -8.01
C ILE A 302 27.10 18.88 -7.34
N VAL A 303 28.41 18.82 -7.64
CA VAL A 303 29.30 17.77 -7.13
C VAL A 303 29.51 17.87 -5.62
N LEU A 304 29.59 19.09 -5.08
CA LEU A 304 29.74 19.31 -3.65
C LEU A 304 28.48 18.90 -2.88
N THR A 305 27.30 19.25 -3.38
CA THR A 305 26.02 18.87 -2.77
C THR A 305 25.90 17.36 -2.66
N SER A 306 26.11 16.62 -3.76
CA SER A 306 25.97 15.17 -3.76
C SER A 306 27.05 14.49 -2.90
N GLY A 307 28.29 14.99 -2.94
CA GLY A 307 29.41 14.40 -2.20
C GLY A 307 29.29 14.59 -0.68
N VAL A 308 29.00 15.82 -0.24
CA VAL A 308 28.79 16.13 1.18
C VAL A 308 27.52 15.47 1.70
N GLY A 309 26.42 15.56 0.94
CA GLY A 309 25.15 14.91 1.30
C GLY A 309 25.27 13.39 1.41
N GLY A 310 25.95 12.75 0.46
CA GLY A 310 26.19 11.30 0.48
C GLY A 310 27.01 10.85 1.68
N ALA A 311 28.12 11.53 1.98
CA ALA A 311 28.97 11.17 3.11
C ALA A 311 28.27 11.38 4.46
N MET A 312 27.69 12.56 4.67
CA MET A 312 27.05 12.90 5.95
C MET A 312 25.77 12.09 6.20
N GLY A 313 25.01 11.79 5.14
CA GLY A 313 23.80 10.97 5.26
C GLY A 313 24.13 9.54 5.64
N TRP A 314 25.23 8.99 5.14
CA TRP A 314 25.69 7.66 5.52
C TRP A 314 26.02 7.58 7.01
N PHE A 315 26.70 8.60 7.57
CA PHE A 315 26.97 8.66 9.01
C PHE A 315 25.70 8.76 9.85
N LEU A 316 24.71 9.56 9.41
CA LEU A 316 23.41 9.64 10.08
C LEU A 316 22.70 8.28 10.09
N GLN A 317 22.65 7.60 8.94
CA GLN A 317 22.07 6.26 8.84
C GLN A 317 22.78 5.24 9.71
N LEU A 318 24.12 5.29 9.76
CA LEU A 318 24.92 4.42 10.61
C LEU A 318 24.55 4.61 12.08
N VAL A 319 24.47 5.86 12.54
CA VAL A 319 24.06 6.20 13.90
C VAL A 319 22.67 5.64 14.24
N VAL A 320 21.70 5.78 13.33
CA VAL A 320 20.34 5.25 13.51
C VAL A 320 20.35 3.73 13.55
N ALA A 321 21.03 3.08 12.61
CA ALA A 321 21.11 1.63 12.53
C ALA A 321 21.75 0.99 13.77
N TYR A 322 22.72 1.66 14.40
CA TYR A 322 23.34 1.20 15.64
C TYR A 322 22.53 1.51 16.91
N THR A 323 21.47 2.30 16.83
CA THR A 323 20.71 2.77 18.02
C THR A 323 19.21 2.45 17.97
N VAL A 324 18.66 2.09 16.80
CA VAL A 324 17.29 1.57 16.68
C VAL A 324 17.16 0.30 17.54
N ILE A 325 16.05 0.22 18.26
CA ILE A 325 15.75 -0.88 19.17
C ILE A 325 14.85 -1.88 18.47
N ASP A 326 13.76 -1.38 17.91
CA ASP A 326 12.71 -2.18 17.29
C ASP A 326 12.20 -1.43 16.05
N ILE A 327 12.32 -2.08 14.88
CA ILE A 327 11.98 -1.48 13.59
C ILE A 327 10.46 -1.39 13.43
N ASP A 328 9.73 -2.44 13.80
CA ASP A 328 8.27 -2.51 13.67
C ASP A 328 7.59 -1.44 14.52
N ALA A 329 8.04 -1.24 15.76
CA ALA A 329 7.55 -0.19 16.63
C ALA A 329 7.80 1.23 16.08
N VAL A 330 8.86 1.42 15.28
CA VAL A 330 9.15 2.69 14.61
C VAL A 330 8.26 2.91 13.40
N LEU A 331 8.06 1.88 12.58
CA LEU A 331 7.29 1.98 11.33
C LEU A 331 5.78 2.02 11.58
N ASN A 332 5.29 1.33 12.61
CA ASN A 332 3.87 1.18 12.94
C ASN A 332 3.40 2.11 14.08
N SER A 333 4.17 3.15 14.39
CA SER A 333 3.87 4.09 15.49
C SER A 333 2.67 5.00 15.23
N ASP A 334 1.92 5.28 16.29
CA ASP A 334 0.74 6.17 16.31
C ASP A 334 1.02 7.63 16.08
N LEU A 335 2.30 8.01 16.18
CA LEU A 335 2.74 9.35 15.84
C LEU A 335 2.57 9.65 14.34
N GLY A 336 2.36 8.62 13.51
CA GLY A 336 2.20 8.76 12.06
C GLY A 336 3.47 9.29 11.38
N GLN A 337 4.60 9.30 12.09
CA GLN A 337 5.87 9.84 11.62
C GLN A 337 7.02 8.99 12.19
N PRO A 338 7.65 8.12 11.35
CA PRO A 338 8.65 7.15 11.82
C PRO A 338 9.89 7.77 12.46
N TRP A 339 10.34 8.94 12.00
CA TRP A 339 11.50 9.61 12.61
C TRP A 339 11.21 10.07 14.04
N ALA A 340 10.02 10.61 14.31
CA ALA A 340 9.61 10.97 15.66
C ALA A 340 9.50 9.75 16.58
N ALA A 341 8.97 8.63 16.07
CA ALA A 341 8.86 7.36 16.78
C ALA A 341 10.24 6.80 17.15
N TYR A 342 11.15 6.73 16.19
CA TYR A 342 12.54 6.34 16.41
C TYR A 342 13.24 7.20 17.46
N LEU A 343 13.10 8.53 17.39
CA LEU A 343 13.73 9.41 18.36
C LEU A 343 13.23 9.16 19.79
N LEU A 344 11.94 8.89 19.98
CA LEU A 344 11.39 8.57 21.32
C LEU A 344 11.79 7.19 21.81
N GLN A 345 11.92 6.23 20.90
CA GLN A 345 12.38 4.89 21.23
C GLN A 345 13.84 4.90 21.71
N SER A 346 14.70 5.68 21.03
CA SER A 346 16.15 5.64 21.25
C SER A 346 16.70 6.73 22.16
N LEU A 347 15.93 7.76 22.52
CA LEU A 347 16.38 8.91 23.32
C LEU A 347 15.39 9.32 24.41
N PRO A 348 15.86 9.97 25.49
CA PRO A 348 14.99 10.67 26.43
C PRO A 348 14.11 11.69 25.72
N LYS A 349 12.86 11.85 26.21
CA LYS A 349 11.84 12.73 25.61
C LYS A 349 12.34 14.14 25.27
N SER A 350 13.14 14.76 26.14
CA SER A 350 13.69 16.11 25.93
C SER A 350 14.65 16.16 24.74
N SER A 351 15.57 15.20 24.64
CA SER A 351 16.52 15.05 23.54
C SER A 351 15.79 14.72 22.23
N ALA A 352 14.81 13.82 22.27
CA ALA A 352 13.97 13.46 21.13
C ALA A 352 13.23 14.69 20.55
N LEU A 353 12.57 15.48 21.41
CA LEU A 353 11.88 16.70 20.99
C LEU A 353 12.84 17.78 20.48
N ALA A 354 14.06 17.89 21.03
CA ALA A 354 15.05 18.84 20.55
C ALA A 354 15.52 18.50 19.13
N ILE A 355 15.83 17.23 18.84
CA ILE A 355 16.22 16.78 17.50
C ILE A 355 15.05 16.89 16.53
N LEU A 356 13.84 16.51 16.94
CA LEU A 356 12.63 16.65 16.13
C LEU A 356 12.38 18.12 15.79
N GLY A 357 12.50 19.03 16.76
CA GLY A 357 12.37 20.48 16.55
C GLY A 357 13.39 21.04 15.54
N MET A 358 14.66 20.63 15.63
CA MET A 358 15.67 21.00 14.63
C MET A 358 15.32 20.42 13.24
N THR A 359 14.82 19.19 13.19
CA THR A 359 14.39 18.53 11.94
C THR A 359 13.24 19.30 11.28
N ILE A 360 12.25 19.76 12.06
CA ILE A 360 11.13 20.59 11.60
C ILE A 360 11.63 21.90 10.98
N VAL A 361 12.55 22.61 11.63
CA VAL A 361 13.13 23.86 11.09
C VAL A 361 13.89 23.59 9.79
N CYS A 362 14.67 22.51 9.73
CA CYS A 362 15.37 22.10 8.51
C CYS A 362 14.38 21.76 7.38
N SER A 363 13.29 21.07 7.70
CA SER A 363 12.26 20.65 6.74
C SER A 363 11.51 21.85 6.15
N PHE A 364 11.24 22.88 6.95
CA PHE A 364 10.69 24.15 6.46
C PHE A 364 11.65 24.81 5.45
N SER A 365 12.95 24.88 5.76
CA SER A 365 13.92 25.41 4.80
C SER A 365 13.99 24.58 3.51
N MET A 366 13.82 23.26 3.61
CA MET A 366 13.83 22.37 2.46
C MET A 366 12.61 22.58 1.55
N GLY A 367 11.40 22.66 2.11
CA GLY A 367 10.17 22.90 1.34
C GLY A 367 10.23 24.21 0.56
N GLN A 368 10.76 25.27 1.18
CA GLN A 368 11.05 26.54 0.51
C GLN A 368 12.04 26.37 -0.66
N GLY A 369 13.16 25.66 -0.45
CA GLY A 369 14.15 25.39 -1.49
C GLY A 369 13.54 24.63 -2.68
N CYS A 370 12.74 23.60 -2.42
CA CYS A 370 12.04 22.84 -3.46
C CYS A 370 11.11 23.73 -4.29
N MET A 371 10.36 24.63 -3.65
CA MET A 371 9.48 25.58 -4.34
C MET A 371 10.25 26.53 -5.26
N VAL A 372 11.44 26.97 -4.85
CA VAL A 372 12.33 27.79 -5.70
C VAL A 372 12.78 27.00 -6.92
N ALA A 373 13.32 25.79 -6.75
CA ALA A 373 13.77 24.97 -7.88
C ALA A 373 12.62 24.70 -8.86
N ALA A 374 11.43 24.34 -8.36
CA ALA A 374 10.25 24.07 -9.18
C ALA A 374 9.76 25.27 -9.98
N SER A 375 9.78 26.46 -9.38
CA SER A 375 9.39 27.68 -10.09
C SER A 375 10.31 28.00 -11.27
N ARG A 376 11.62 27.70 -11.18
CA ARG A 376 12.58 27.96 -12.27
C ARG A 376 12.42 26.97 -13.42
N VAL A 377 12.19 25.70 -13.11
CA VAL A 377 11.89 24.69 -14.14
C VAL A 377 10.58 25.02 -14.86
N THR A 378 9.54 25.36 -14.09
CA THR A 378 8.24 25.76 -14.65
C THR A 378 8.37 27.01 -15.53
N PHE A 379 9.10 28.02 -15.08
CA PHE A 379 9.39 29.21 -15.87
C PHE A 379 10.10 28.87 -17.18
N ALA A 380 11.17 28.07 -17.14
CA ALA A 380 11.93 27.70 -18.33
C ALA A 380 11.06 26.99 -19.37
N TYR A 381 10.08 26.20 -18.93
CA TYR A 381 9.21 25.43 -19.82
C TYR A 381 8.09 26.29 -20.38
N ALA A 382 7.55 27.19 -19.56
CA ALA A 382 6.60 28.19 -20.01
C ALA A 382 7.24 29.15 -21.02
N ARG A 383 8.51 29.52 -20.82
CA ARG A 383 9.27 30.36 -21.77
C ARG A 383 9.33 29.73 -23.16
N ASP A 384 9.49 28.41 -23.19
CA ASP A 384 9.64 27.63 -24.43
C ASP A 384 8.29 27.10 -24.96
N GLY A 385 7.16 27.51 -24.37
CA GLY A 385 5.82 27.25 -24.90
C GLY A 385 5.20 25.90 -24.50
N CYS A 386 5.77 25.19 -23.52
CA CYS A 386 5.38 23.82 -23.17
C CYS A 386 4.06 23.70 -22.38
N PHE A 387 3.53 24.80 -21.83
CA PHE A 387 2.29 24.81 -21.05
C PHE A 387 1.13 25.55 -21.74
N PRO A 388 -0.13 25.16 -21.48
CA PRO A 388 -1.27 26.03 -21.72
C PRO A 388 -1.05 27.38 -21.02
N LEU A 389 -1.37 28.49 -21.70
CA LEU A 389 -1.13 29.85 -21.17
C LEU A 389 0.36 30.13 -20.85
N SER A 390 1.31 29.47 -21.52
CA SER A 390 2.76 29.67 -21.35
C SER A 390 3.21 31.15 -21.23
N ARG A 391 2.61 32.04 -22.04
CA ARG A 391 2.90 33.49 -21.98
C ARG A 391 2.57 34.15 -20.64
N PHE A 392 1.68 33.58 -19.85
CA PHE A 392 1.32 34.06 -18.51
C PHE A 392 2.32 33.52 -17.47
N TRP A 393 2.63 32.21 -17.51
CA TRP A 393 3.52 31.56 -16.56
C TRP A 393 4.99 31.98 -16.73
N ALA A 394 5.41 32.32 -17.95
CA ALA A 394 6.76 32.80 -18.26
C ALA A 394 7.01 34.27 -17.90
N ARG A 395 6.06 34.98 -17.28
CA ARG A 395 6.27 36.39 -16.92
C ARG A 395 7.16 36.50 -15.68
N VAL A 396 8.28 37.21 -15.82
CA VAL A 396 9.10 37.66 -14.69
C VAL A 396 8.49 38.92 -14.08
N ASN A 397 8.30 38.94 -12.76
CA ASN A 397 7.75 40.11 -12.07
C ASN A 397 8.74 41.29 -12.13
N PRO A 398 8.29 42.49 -12.52
CA PRO A 398 9.20 43.63 -12.70
C PRO A 398 9.80 44.16 -11.40
N ILE A 399 9.16 43.93 -10.25
CA ILE A 399 9.59 44.41 -8.93
C ILE A 399 10.54 43.39 -8.29
N THR A 400 10.09 42.14 -8.14
CA THR A 400 10.88 41.11 -7.44
C THR A 400 11.94 40.46 -8.33
N LYS A 401 11.83 40.62 -9.65
CA LYS A 401 12.71 39.98 -10.66
C LYS A 401 12.69 38.44 -10.59
N THR A 402 11.62 37.86 -10.05
CA THR A 402 11.40 36.42 -9.92
C THR A 402 10.15 35.97 -10.69
N PRO A 403 10.03 34.69 -11.08
CA PRO A 403 8.90 34.18 -11.84
C PRO A 403 7.71 33.85 -10.90
N VAL A 404 7.10 34.88 -10.31
CA VAL A 404 6.02 34.76 -9.31
C VAL A 404 4.85 33.91 -9.80
N ASN A 405 4.47 34.04 -11.07
CA ASN A 405 3.37 33.24 -11.64
C ASN A 405 3.70 31.74 -11.67
N ALA A 406 4.96 31.39 -11.94
CA ALA A 406 5.42 30.00 -11.92
C ALA A 406 5.48 29.44 -10.50
N VAL A 407 5.81 30.27 -9.50
CA VAL A 407 5.73 29.87 -8.06
C VAL A 407 4.31 29.46 -7.72
N TRP A 408 3.33 30.34 -7.92
CA TRP A 408 1.93 30.04 -7.57
C TRP A 408 1.32 28.91 -8.40
N PHE A 409 1.75 28.71 -9.64
CA PHE A 409 1.36 27.54 -10.44
C PHE A 409 1.77 26.23 -9.74
N ASN A 410 3.02 26.14 -9.27
CA ASN A 410 3.49 24.97 -8.51
C ASN A 410 2.80 24.88 -7.15
N THR A 411 2.56 26.00 -6.46
CA THR A 411 1.83 26.00 -5.18
C THR A 411 0.44 25.39 -5.33
N ILE A 412 -0.33 25.82 -6.34
CA ILE A 412 -1.70 25.34 -6.57
C ILE A 412 -1.69 23.86 -6.94
N ILE A 413 -0.84 23.45 -7.90
CA ILE A 413 -0.76 22.04 -8.28
C ILE A 413 -0.31 21.18 -7.10
N GLY A 414 0.67 21.63 -6.34
CA GLY A 414 1.14 20.93 -5.15
C GLY A 414 0.04 20.74 -4.09
N ILE A 415 -0.79 21.77 -3.83
CA ILE A 415 -1.94 21.64 -2.93
C ILE A 415 -2.98 20.64 -3.47
N PHE A 416 -3.18 20.57 -4.79
CA PHE A 416 -4.05 19.54 -5.36
C PHE A 416 -3.44 18.14 -5.23
N LEU A 417 -2.12 17.99 -5.38
CA LEU A 417 -1.44 16.72 -5.17
C LEU A 417 -1.58 16.23 -3.72
N THR A 418 -1.60 17.13 -2.73
CA THR A 418 -1.76 16.72 -1.32
C THR A 418 -3.18 16.24 -0.99
N LEU A 419 -4.18 16.44 -1.86
CA LEU A 419 -5.50 15.82 -1.71
C LEU A 419 -5.44 14.29 -1.81
N LEU A 420 -4.36 13.73 -2.37
CA LEU A 420 -4.12 12.28 -2.35
C LEU A 420 -4.06 11.71 -0.93
N LEU A 421 -3.84 12.54 0.09
CA LEU A 421 -3.97 12.15 1.50
C LEU A 421 -5.35 11.52 1.82
N PHE A 422 -6.42 11.99 1.19
CA PHE A 422 -7.76 11.43 1.38
C PHE A 422 -7.98 10.10 0.64
N GLY A 423 -7.03 9.72 -0.24
CA GLY A 423 -6.99 8.41 -0.90
C GLY A 423 -6.20 7.34 -0.13
N GLY A 424 -5.65 7.68 1.06
CA GLY A 424 -4.89 6.78 1.92
C GLY A 424 -3.36 7.00 1.87
N ASP A 425 -2.65 6.36 2.79
CA ASP A 425 -1.20 6.57 3.00
C ASP A 425 -0.36 6.19 1.78
N VAL A 426 -0.79 5.17 1.04
CA VAL A 426 -0.14 4.76 -0.22
C VAL A 426 -0.29 5.84 -1.31
N ALA A 427 -1.47 6.47 -1.39
CA ALA A 427 -1.75 7.48 -2.40
C ALA A 427 -0.94 8.77 -2.17
N ILE A 428 -0.81 9.23 -0.91
CA ILE A 428 0.08 10.35 -0.58
C ILE A 428 1.56 9.92 -0.59
N GLY A 429 1.89 8.67 -0.30
CA GLY A 429 3.26 8.15 -0.46
C GLY A 429 3.74 8.22 -1.92
N ALA A 430 2.83 8.04 -2.88
CA ALA A 430 3.15 8.04 -4.31
C ALA A 430 3.80 9.35 -4.81
N ILE A 431 3.53 10.51 -4.21
CA ILE A 431 4.19 11.77 -4.63
C ILE A 431 5.71 11.75 -4.34
N PHE A 432 6.18 10.99 -3.33
CA PHE A 432 7.61 10.77 -3.10
C PHE A 432 8.22 9.86 -4.18
N SER A 433 7.58 8.72 -4.46
CA SER A 433 8.09 7.74 -5.41
C SER A 433 8.09 8.27 -6.84
N VAL A 434 7.04 8.99 -7.26
CA VAL A 434 6.97 9.64 -8.59
C VAL A 434 8.11 10.63 -8.75
N GLY A 435 8.36 11.48 -7.75
CA GLY A 435 9.46 12.43 -7.78
C GLY A 435 10.83 11.75 -7.90
N ALA A 436 11.09 10.70 -7.12
CA ALA A 436 12.35 9.95 -7.18
C ALA A 436 12.57 9.25 -8.53
N ILE A 437 11.55 8.57 -9.06
CA ILE A 437 11.66 7.84 -10.34
C ILE A 437 11.80 8.81 -11.50
N ALA A 438 11.02 9.89 -11.52
CA ALA A 438 11.09 10.90 -12.56
C ALA A 438 12.48 11.58 -12.61
N ALA A 439 13.15 11.72 -11.46
CA ALA A 439 14.49 12.30 -11.37
C ALA A 439 15.50 11.45 -12.12
N PHE A 440 15.47 10.13 -11.95
CA PHE A 440 16.37 9.25 -12.68
C PHE A 440 16.16 9.26 -14.19
N VAL A 441 14.92 9.34 -14.64
CA VAL A 441 14.62 9.47 -16.07
C VAL A 441 15.18 10.79 -16.60
N ALA A 442 14.88 11.90 -15.92
CA ALA A 442 15.32 13.23 -16.31
C ALA A 442 16.85 13.41 -16.32
N PHE A 443 17.53 12.87 -15.31
CA PHE A 443 18.97 13.09 -15.13
C PHE A 443 19.79 12.23 -16.08
N THR A 444 19.38 10.98 -16.30
CA THR A 444 20.20 10.04 -17.06
C THR A 444 20.02 10.16 -18.56
N ILE A 445 18.84 10.48 -19.10
CA ILE A 445 18.67 10.63 -20.57
C ILE A 445 19.76 11.51 -21.21
N PRO A 446 20.00 12.76 -20.77
CA PRO A 446 21.04 13.59 -21.38
C PRO A 446 22.45 13.02 -21.14
N ILE A 447 22.72 12.36 -20.01
CA ILE A 447 24.01 11.70 -19.72
C ILE A 447 24.24 10.53 -20.67
N THR A 448 23.23 9.69 -20.89
CA THR A 448 23.26 8.55 -21.81
C THR A 448 23.45 9.00 -23.25
N ILE A 449 22.68 10.01 -23.69
CA ILE A 449 22.84 10.62 -25.00
C ILE A 449 24.29 11.10 -25.17
N ARG A 450 24.80 11.87 -24.21
CA ARG A 450 26.18 12.38 -24.21
C ARG A 450 27.22 11.27 -24.29
N THR A 451 27.04 10.20 -23.53
CA THR A 451 28.03 9.13 -23.39
C THR A 451 28.10 8.23 -24.62
N PHE A 452 26.96 7.91 -25.25
CA PHE A 452 26.90 6.88 -26.29
C PHE A 452 26.61 7.40 -27.71
N PHE A 453 26.02 8.59 -27.85
CA PHE A 453 25.44 9.03 -29.13
C PHE A 453 25.98 10.38 -29.65
N VAL A 454 26.65 11.17 -28.82
CA VAL A 454 27.10 12.51 -29.23
C VAL A 454 28.38 12.48 -30.06
N GLY A 455 29.34 11.63 -29.72
CA GLY A 455 30.68 11.62 -30.33
C GLY A 455 31.38 12.97 -30.17
N ASP A 456 32.04 13.45 -31.22
CA ASP A 456 32.82 14.70 -31.22
C ASP A 456 31.98 15.99 -31.21
N ARG A 457 30.65 15.89 -31.25
CA ARG A 457 29.75 17.06 -31.22
C ARG A 457 29.70 17.74 -29.84
N PHE A 458 30.15 17.09 -28.78
CA PHE A 458 30.12 17.64 -27.41
C PHE A 458 31.30 18.59 -27.19
N ARG A 459 31.02 19.88 -26.97
CA ARG A 459 32.04 20.85 -26.53
C ARG A 459 32.10 20.88 -25.01
N ARG A 460 33.28 20.59 -24.46
CA ARG A 460 33.50 20.59 -23.01
C ARG A 460 33.45 22.01 -22.46
N GLY A 461 32.72 22.18 -21.36
CA GLY A 461 32.79 23.39 -20.56
C GLY A 461 34.11 23.50 -19.77
N PRO A 462 34.34 24.63 -19.08
CA PRO A 462 35.54 24.86 -18.29
C PRO A 462 35.70 23.91 -17.08
N TRP A 463 34.60 23.33 -16.60
CA TRP A 463 34.62 22.22 -15.64
C TRP A 463 34.30 20.92 -16.38
N HIS A 464 35.18 19.91 -16.28
CA HIS A 464 35.02 18.65 -17.00
C HIS A 464 35.68 17.47 -16.30
N LEU A 465 35.23 16.25 -16.64
CA LEU A 465 35.76 14.99 -16.08
C LEU A 465 36.95 14.44 -16.87
N GLY A 466 37.24 15.00 -18.05
CA GLY A 466 38.38 14.59 -18.87
C GLY A 466 38.27 13.12 -19.27
N LYS A 467 39.31 12.33 -18.97
CA LYS A 467 39.35 10.89 -19.28
C LYS A 467 38.30 10.05 -18.52
N TYR A 468 37.78 10.56 -17.40
CA TYR A 468 36.78 9.86 -16.60
C TYR A 468 35.35 10.10 -17.08
N SER A 469 35.15 11.02 -18.03
CA SER A 469 33.84 11.40 -18.58
C SER A 469 33.05 10.20 -19.12
N PHE A 470 33.71 9.28 -19.85
CA PHE A 470 33.07 8.09 -20.41
C PHE A 470 32.78 7.00 -19.34
N PRO A 471 33.75 6.55 -18.51
CA PRO A 471 33.48 5.58 -17.45
C PRO A 471 32.37 6.00 -16.48
N ILE A 472 32.36 7.29 -16.07
CA ILE A 472 31.34 7.85 -15.19
C ILE A 472 29.97 7.85 -15.87
N GLY A 473 29.91 8.23 -17.15
CA GLY A 473 28.67 8.20 -17.93
C GLY A 473 28.09 6.80 -18.11
N VAL A 474 28.95 5.79 -18.32
CA VAL A 474 28.56 4.37 -18.39
C VAL A 474 28.00 3.91 -17.04
N ALA A 475 28.72 4.17 -15.94
CA ALA A 475 28.27 3.79 -14.60
C ALA A 475 26.91 4.42 -14.24
N ALA A 476 26.73 5.72 -14.52
CA ALA A 476 25.47 6.43 -14.31
C ALA A 476 24.32 5.80 -15.12
N THR A 477 24.55 5.49 -16.40
CA THR A 477 23.54 4.90 -17.29
C THR A 477 23.17 3.47 -16.87
N CYS A 478 24.16 2.61 -16.58
CA CYS A 478 23.91 1.24 -16.15
C CYS A 478 23.14 1.20 -14.83
N PHE A 479 23.52 2.05 -13.87
CA PHE A 479 22.84 2.15 -12.59
C PHE A 479 21.36 2.51 -12.76
N THR A 480 21.04 3.54 -13.52
CA THR A 480 19.63 3.94 -13.71
C THR A 480 18.85 2.94 -14.54
N SER A 481 19.47 2.31 -15.54
CA SER A 481 18.83 1.25 -16.34
C SER A 481 18.48 0.03 -15.48
N LEU A 482 19.30 -0.29 -14.48
CA LEU A 482 19.02 -1.34 -13.48
C LEU A 482 17.93 -0.90 -12.51
N MET A 483 18.01 0.33 -12.00
CA MET A 483 17.12 0.80 -10.95
C MET A 483 15.70 1.07 -11.43
N ILE A 484 15.50 1.60 -12.64
CA ILE A 484 14.17 1.94 -13.15
C ILE A 484 13.21 0.74 -13.06
N PRO A 485 13.51 -0.47 -13.61
CA PRO A 485 12.64 -1.63 -13.47
C PRO A 485 12.39 -2.08 -12.02
N ILE A 486 13.39 -1.93 -11.14
CA ILE A 486 13.28 -2.31 -9.73
C ILE A 486 12.36 -1.33 -8.98
N LEU A 487 12.44 -0.04 -9.28
CA LEU A 487 11.59 0.99 -8.67
C LEU A 487 10.15 0.98 -9.23
N PHE A 488 9.96 0.51 -10.47
CA PHE A 488 8.64 0.25 -11.05
C PHE A 488 7.99 -1.04 -10.55
N LYS A 489 8.79 -1.99 -10.05
CA LYS A 489 8.28 -3.02 -9.14
C LYS A 489 7.97 -2.30 -7.83
N GLY A 490 6.78 -1.69 -7.76
CA GLY A 490 6.24 -1.24 -6.48
C GLY A 490 6.41 -2.36 -5.45
N PRO A 491 6.54 -2.03 -4.15
CA PRO A 491 6.52 -3.06 -3.14
C PRO A 491 5.32 -3.94 -3.44
N LYS A 492 5.59 -5.23 -3.67
CA LYS A 492 4.72 -6.22 -3.06
C LYS A 492 4.94 -5.96 -1.58
N VAL A 493 4.19 -4.98 -1.07
CA VAL A 493 3.94 -4.90 0.36
C VAL A 493 3.49 -6.31 0.65
N ASN A 494 4.13 -6.97 1.61
CA ASN A 494 3.53 -8.13 2.23
C ASN A 494 2.16 -7.62 2.69
N ILE A 495 1.15 -7.81 1.85
CA ILE A 495 -0.21 -7.87 2.31
C ILE A 495 -0.18 -9.23 2.99
N GLU A 496 0.22 -9.23 4.25
CA GLU A 496 -0.04 -10.36 5.12
C GLU A 496 -1.55 -10.52 5.10
N HIS A 497 -1.99 -11.60 4.45
CA HIS A 497 -3.41 -11.82 4.22
C HIS A 497 -3.99 -12.43 5.48
N ALA A 498 -4.47 -11.51 6.32
CA ALA A 498 -5.39 -11.74 7.42
C ALA A 498 -6.63 -12.54 7.01
N MET A 499 -6.97 -13.57 7.77
CA MET A 499 -8.34 -14.07 7.83
C MET A 499 -9.04 -13.58 9.11
N LEU A 500 -10.22 -12.99 8.92
CA LEU A 500 -11.32 -12.68 9.87
C LEU A 500 -11.36 -11.29 10.55
N GLY A 501 -12.43 -10.54 10.22
CA GLY A 501 -12.93 -9.36 10.95
C GLY A 501 -13.91 -8.52 10.11
N ARG A 502 -15.17 -8.38 10.57
CA ARG A 502 -16.28 -7.66 9.89
C ARG A 502 -16.14 -6.12 9.90
N GLU A 503 -15.12 -5.58 10.54
CA GLU A 503 -14.82 -4.15 10.55
C GLU A 503 -13.30 -3.92 10.56
N GLY A 504 -12.72 -3.60 9.40
CA GLY A 504 -11.53 -2.76 9.29
C GLY A 504 -10.23 -3.15 10.03
N ASN A 505 -10.11 -4.35 10.60
CA ASN A 505 -8.90 -4.79 11.30
C ASN A 505 -8.24 -5.92 10.53
N LEU A 506 -7.07 -5.60 9.95
CA LEU A 506 -6.12 -6.52 9.36
C LEU A 506 -5.46 -7.33 10.49
N ILE A 507 -5.32 -8.65 10.31
CA ILE A 507 -4.57 -9.56 11.17
C ILE A 507 -3.27 -9.96 10.45
N ASP A 508 -2.15 -9.53 11.01
CA ASP A 508 -0.81 -9.94 10.62
C ASP A 508 -0.56 -11.40 11.06
N GLY A 509 0.11 -12.16 10.20
CA GLY A 509 0.45 -13.55 10.43
C GLY A 509 1.94 -13.66 10.74
N GLU A 510 2.37 -13.13 11.88
CA GLU A 510 3.76 -13.30 12.32
C GLU A 510 4.02 -14.73 12.83
N GLU A 511 5.07 -15.37 12.30
CA GLU A 511 5.74 -16.51 12.94
C GLU A 511 6.50 -16.01 14.18
N GLY A 512 5.82 -15.89 15.32
CA GLY A 512 6.46 -15.55 16.59
C GLY A 512 5.52 -15.61 17.79
N ASP A 513 5.50 -16.74 18.51
CA ASP A 513 5.00 -16.99 19.89
C ASP A 513 3.71 -16.29 20.40
N GLY A 514 2.89 -15.70 19.52
CA GLY A 514 1.68 -14.95 19.87
C GLY A 514 0.64 -14.83 18.73
N GLY A 515 0.67 -15.73 17.75
CA GLY A 515 -0.27 -15.72 16.61
C GLY A 515 -1.73 -15.96 17.01
N ILE A 516 -2.67 -15.36 16.26
CA ILE A 516 -4.11 -15.66 16.39
C ILE A 516 -4.35 -17.09 15.91
N ALA A 517 -4.91 -17.91 16.80
CA ALA A 517 -5.10 -19.32 16.53
C ALA A 517 -5.99 -19.55 15.30
N THR A 518 -5.48 -20.29 14.32
CA THR A 518 -6.26 -20.63 13.12
C THR A 518 -7.34 -21.69 13.43
N PRO A 519 -8.39 -21.85 12.60
CA PRO A 519 -9.42 -22.87 12.85
C PRO A 519 -8.88 -24.30 12.95
N PRO A 520 -7.93 -24.76 12.10
CA PRO A 520 -7.32 -26.08 12.28
C PRO A 520 -6.55 -26.19 13.60
N GLU A 521 -5.84 -25.14 14.01
CA GLU A 521 -5.09 -25.10 15.28
C GLU A 521 -6.02 -25.19 16.49
N THR A 522 -7.09 -24.39 16.52
CA THR A 522 -8.07 -24.40 17.63
C THR A 522 -8.82 -25.74 17.72
N ALA A 523 -9.11 -26.38 16.59
CA ALA A 523 -9.72 -27.69 16.56
C ALA A 523 -8.75 -28.78 17.06
N LEU A 524 -7.47 -28.73 16.69
CA LEU A 524 -6.44 -29.67 17.14
C LEU A 524 -6.08 -29.47 18.61
N ALA A 525 -6.10 -28.24 19.11
CA ALA A 525 -5.90 -27.94 20.54
C ALA A 525 -6.93 -28.63 21.44
N ARG A 526 -8.09 -29.02 20.89
CA ARG A 526 -9.14 -29.78 21.62
C ARG A 526 -8.91 -31.29 21.64
N VAL A 527 -7.92 -31.80 20.90
CA VAL A 527 -7.55 -33.24 20.86
C VAL A 527 -6.02 -33.36 20.99
N PRO A 528 -5.46 -33.13 22.19
CA PRO A 528 -4.00 -33.06 22.40
C PRO A 528 -3.26 -34.37 22.08
N GLU A 529 -3.98 -35.49 21.97
CA GLU A 529 -3.44 -36.78 21.53
C GLU A 529 -3.01 -36.77 20.05
N ILE A 530 -3.56 -35.88 19.23
CA ILE A 530 -3.18 -35.69 17.83
C ILE A 530 -2.18 -34.55 17.76
N LYS A 531 -0.94 -34.85 17.34
CA LYS A 531 0.05 -33.79 17.09
C LYS A 531 -0.23 -33.15 15.73
N PRO A 532 0.14 -31.87 15.54
CA PRO A 532 0.08 -31.23 14.22
C PRO A 532 0.76 -32.05 13.10
N SER A 533 1.83 -32.77 13.42
CA SER A 533 2.54 -33.67 12.50
C SER A 533 1.79 -34.94 12.11
N ASP A 534 0.77 -35.32 12.86
CA ASP A 534 -0.01 -36.55 12.60
C ASP A 534 -1.12 -36.31 11.56
N VAL A 535 -1.45 -35.05 11.27
CA VAL A 535 -2.44 -34.69 10.25
C VAL A 535 -1.86 -34.92 8.86
N GLN A 536 -2.56 -35.71 8.03
CA GLN A 536 -2.07 -36.12 6.73
C GLN A 536 -2.67 -35.32 5.57
N GLU A 537 -3.93 -34.89 5.72
CA GLU A 537 -4.63 -34.17 4.65
C GLU A 537 -5.62 -33.13 5.21
N VAL A 538 -5.80 -32.05 4.43
CA VAL A 538 -6.72 -30.95 4.72
C VAL A 538 -7.61 -30.67 3.51
N PHE A 539 -8.92 -30.70 3.74
CA PHE A 539 -9.92 -30.16 2.81
C PHE A 539 -10.55 -28.91 3.41
N PHE A 540 -10.44 -27.77 2.74
CA PHE A 540 -10.95 -26.51 3.30
C PHE A 540 -11.82 -25.76 2.30
N GLY A 541 -13.05 -25.47 2.71
CA GLY A 541 -14.04 -24.74 1.92
C GLY A 541 -13.71 -23.26 1.82
N ASN A 542 -13.69 -22.71 0.61
CA ASN A 542 -13.57 -21.27 0.35
C ASN A 542 -14.21 -20.93 -1.00
N VAL A 543 -15.05 -19.89 -1.04
CA VAL A 543 -15.76 -19.47 -2.26
C VAL A 543 -15.04 -18.32 -2.94
N LEU A 544 -14.78 -17.24 -2.20
CA LEU A 544 -14.25 -15.99 -2.72
C LEU A 544 -12.72 -15.98 -2.67
N SER A 545 -12.09 -16.83 -3.48
CA SER A 545 -10.65 -17.08 -3.42
C SER A 545 -9.77 -15.99 -4.07
N ALA A 546 -10.38 -14.94 -4.64
CA ALA A 546 -9.64 -13.87 -5.28
C ALA A 546 -8.81 -13.08 -4.26
N ASN A 547 -7.55 -12.81 -4.61
CA ASN A 547 -6.57 -12.12 -3.77
C ASN A 547 -6.15 -12.85 -2.48
N LEU A 548 -6.64 -14.07 -2.20
CA LEU A 548 -6.20 -14.84 -1.03
C LEU A 548 -4.81 -15.48 -1.18
N GLY A 549 -4.15 -15.35 -2.34
CA GLY A 549 -2.91 -16.07 -2.64
C GLY A 549 -3.13 -17.52 -3.11
N GLN A 550 -2.05 -18.31 -3.17
CA GLN A 550 -2.12 -19.68 -3.67
C GLN A 550 -2.70 -20.63 -2.62
N ASN A 551 -3.71 -21.42 -3.00
CA ASN A 551 -4.29 -22.51 -2.20
C ASN A 551 -4.61 -22.11 -0.74
N PRO A 552 -5.77 -21.46 -0.49
CA PRO A 552 -6.19 -21.06 0.86
C PRO A 552 -6.16 -22.20 1.89
N ALA A 553 -6.44 -23.46 1.50
CA ALA A 553 -6.39 -24.60 2.41
C ALA A 553 -4.96 -24.88 2.89
N ARG A 554 -3.96 -24.69 2.02
CA ARG A 554 -2.55 -24.84 2.38
C ARG A 554 -2.09 -23.72 3.32
N GLN A 555 -2.54 -22.50 3.09
CA GLN A 555 -2.25 -21.37 3.98
C GLN A 555 -2.87 -21.58 5.36
N SER A 556 -4.13 -22.03 5.42
CA SER A 556 -4.77 -22.37 6.71
C SER A 556 -4.07 -23.53 7.42
N ALA A 557 -3.59 -24.54 6.69
CA ALA A 557 -2.85 -25.66 7.28
C ALA A 557 -1.49 -25.23 7.87
N LEU A 558 -0.71 -24.47 7.11
CA LEU A 558 0.60 -24.00 7.57
C LEU A 558 0.48 -22.95 8.67
N GLY A 559 -0.48 -22.03 8.56
CA GLY A 559 -0.78 -21.05 9.61
C GLY A 559 -1.24 -21.71 10.91
N ALA A 560 -1.72 -22.95 10.86
CA ALA A 560 -2.05 -23.76 12.03
C ALA A 560 -0.87 -24.55 12.62
N GLY A 561 0.34 -24.40 12.06
CA GLY A 561 1.51 -25.18 12.45
C GLY A 561 1.48 -26.64 12.00
N LEU A 562 0.68 -27.01 10.99
CA LEU A 562 0.71 -28.36 10.43
C LEU A 562 1.99 -28.61 9.63
N ASP A 563 2.39 -29.88 9.54
CA ASP A 563 3.62 -30.25 8.85
C ASP A 563 3.56 -29.94 7.34
N ASN A 564 4.71 -29.62 6.76
CA ASN A 564 4.81 -29.32 5.33
C ASN A 564 4.41 -30.50 4.42
N SER A 565 4.47 -31.73 4.91
CA SER A 565 4.01 -32.92 4.19
C SER A 565 2.48 -33.03 4.07
N THR A 566 1.72 -32.24 4.83
CA THR A 566 0.25 -32.29 4.83
C THR A 566 -0.33 -31.96 3.46
N VAL A 567 -1.10 -32.87 2.88
CA VAL A 567 -1.79 -32.66 1.59
C VAL A 567 -2.93 -31.65 1.78
N CYS A 568 -3.06 -30.65 0.91
CA CYS A 568 -4.01 -29.55 1.13
C CYS A 568 -4.80 -29.21 -0.13
N THR A 569 -6.13 -29.23 -0.04
CA THR A 569 -7.05 -28.94 -1.15
C THR A 569 -8.13 -27.94 -0.75
N THR A 570 -8.18 -26.80 -1.45
CA THR A 570 -9.31 -25.87 -1.35
C THR A 570 -10.50 -26.36 -2.17
N VAL A 571 -11.68 -26.35 -1.57
CA VAL A 571 -12.93 -26.85 -2.16
C VAL A 571 -13.92 -25.70 -2.33
N ASN A 572 -14.49 -25.55 -3.52
CA ASN A 572 -15.58 -24.61 -3.76
C ASN A 572 -16.84 -25.35 -4.24
N LYS A 573 -17.88 -25.32 -3.41
CA LYS A 573 -19.26 -25.69 -3.72
C LYS A 573 -20.21 -24.59 -3.23
N VAL A 574 -19.81 -23.33 -3.42
CA VAL A 574 -20.48 -22.12 -2.89
C VAL A 574 -20.77 -22.29 -1.39
N CYS A 575 -22.00 -22.04 -0.91
CA CYS A 575 -22.35 -22.17 0.50
C CYS A 575 -22.09 -23.58 1.09
N ALA A 576 -22.13 -24.63 0.27
CA ALA A 576 -21.94 -26.01 0.72
C ALA A 576 -20.46 -26.46 0.76
N SER A 577 -19.51 -25.55 0.51
CA SER A 577 -18.08 -25.85 0.36
C SER A 577 -17.51 -26.66 1.53
N SER A 578 -17.78 -26.25 2.76
CA SER A 578 -17.22 -26.89 3.95
C SER A 578 -17.91 -28.20 4.34
N VAL A 579 -19.22 -28.38 4.12
CA VAL A 579 -19.85 -29.72 4.23
C VAL A 579 -19.24 -30.65 3.18
N LYS A 580 -19.02 -30.15 1.96
CA LYS A 580 -18.37 -30.96 0.93
C LYS A 580 -16.94 -31.32 1.29
N ALA A 581 -16.19 -30.40 1.90
CA ALA A 581 -14.86 -30.66 2.41
C ALA A 581 -14.86 -31.77 3.49
N ILE A 582 -15.82 -31.76 4.43
CA ILE A 582 -15.99 -32.83 5.43
C ILE A 582 -16.28 -34.17 4.76
N VAL A 583 -17.18 -34.18 3.75
CA VAL A 583 -17.49 -35.39 2.99
C VAL A 583 -16.26 -35.93 2.26
N LEU A 584 -15.47 -35.07 1.60
CA LEU A 584 -14.24 -35.49 0.93
C LEU A 584 -13.22 -36.05 1.93
N GLY A 585 -13.05 -35.41 3.09
CA GLY A 585 -12.16 -35.92 4.14
C GLY A 585 -12.61 -37.28 4.69
N ALA A 586 -13.91 -37.47 4.92
CA ALA A 586 -14.46 -38.77 5.30
C ALA A 586 -14.23 -39.83 4.21
N GLN A 587 -14.41 -39.47 2.95
CA GLN A 587 -14.15 -40.37 1.82
C GLN A 587 -12.68 -40.79 1.73
N THR A 588 -11.74 -39.86 1.91
CA THR A 588 -10.29 -40.14 1.95
C THR A 588 -9.94 -41.13 3.06
N ILE A 589 -10.55 -41.00 4.24
CA ILE A 589 -10.37 -41.96 5.34
C ILE A 589 -10.96 -43.32 4.97
N MET A 590 -12.16 -43.34 4.39
CA MET A 590 -12.84 -44.58 3.99
C MET A 590 -12.11 -45.34 2.89
N THR A 591 -11.37 -44.66 2.01
CA THR A 591 -10.55 -45.29 0.98
C THR A 591 -9.15 -45.68 1.47
N GLY A 592 -8.82 -45.39 2.73
CA GLY A 592 -7.54 -45.74 3.35
C GLY A 592 -6.37 -44.88 2.89
N ASN A 593 -6.62 -43.67 2.37
CA ASN A 593 -5.58 -42.76 1.90
C ASN A 593 -5.00 -41.89 3.02
N ALA A 594 -5.80 -41.62 4.07
CA ALA A 594 -5.39 -40.92 5.27
C ALA A 594 -6.12 -41.49 6.50
N ASP A 595 -5.50 -41.36 7.67
CA ASP A 595 -6.07 -41.73 8.96
C ASP A 595 -6.53 -40.51 9.77
N ILE A 596 -5.87 -39.36 9.59
CA ILE A 596 -6.22 -38.10 10.25
C ILE A 596 -6.34 -37.00 9.20
N VAL A 597 -7.56 -36.44 9.10
CA VAL A 597 -7.90 -35.40 8.14
C VAL A 597 -8.52 -34.21 8.87
N VAL A 598 -8.06 -33.00 8.58
CA VAL A 598 -8.79 -31.78 8.99
C VAL A 598 -9.70 -31.36 7.86
N ALA A 599 -10.96 -31.09 8.17
CA ALA A 599 -11.93 -30.59 7.21
C ALA A 599 -12.65 -29.36 7.74
N GLY A 600 -13.03 -28.43 6.87
CA GLY A 600 -13.69 -27.21 7.33
C GLY A 600 -13.90 -26.21 6.22
N GLY A 601 -13.93 -24.93 6.58
CA GLY A 601 -13.85 -23.83 5.62
C GLY A 601 -13.73 -22.47 6.29
N ALA A 602 -13.30 -21.49 5.50
CA ALA A 602 -13.19 -20.09 5.88
C ALA A 602 -13.68 -19.19 4.74
N GLU A 603 -14.25 -18.05 5.12
CA GLU A 603 -14.59 -16.99 4.19
C GLU A 603 -14.31 -15.63 4.83
N SER A 604 -13.71 -14.73 4.06
CA SER A 604 -13.73 -13.31 4.35
C SER A 604 -14.44 -12.58 3.21
N MET A 605 -15.72 -12.28 3.41
CA MET A 605 -16.51 -11.52 2.46
C MET A 605 -16.14 -10.03 2.51
N SER A 606 -15.70 -9.54 3.67
CA SER A 606 -15.25 -8.15 3.85
C SER A 606 -14.02 -7.81 3.00
N ASN A 607 -13.08 -8.76 2.86
CA ASN A 607 -11.83 -8.58 2.12
C ASN A 607 -11.90 -9.07 0.66
N CYS A 608 -13.08 -9.45 0.16
CA CYS A 608 -13.22 -9.86 -1.22
C CYS A 608 -12.98 -8.65 -2.16
N PRO A 609 -12.02 -8.73 -3.10
CA PRO A 609 -11.68 -7.58 -3.92
C PRO A 609 -12.69 -7.37 -5.06
N HIS A 610 -12.65 -6.16 -5.64
CA HIS A 610 -13.29 -5.91 -6.93
C HIS A 610 -12.41 -6.37 -8.11
N TYR A 611 -13.02 -6.73 -9.23
CA TYR A 611 -12.34 -7.21 -10.44
C TYR A 611 -12.40 -6.18 -11.57
N LEU A 612 -11.26 -5.95 -12.24
CA LEU A 612 -11.18 -5.20 -13.50
C LEU A 612 -10.82 -6.15 -14.65
N PRO A 613 -11.82 -6.76 -15.33
CA PRO A 613 -11.57 -7.89 -16.23
C PRO A 613 -10.81 -7.52 -17.51
N THR A 614 -10.85 -6.25 -17.92
CA THR A 614 -10.34 -5.80 -19.23
C THR A 614 -8.89 -5.32 -19.19
N LEU A 615 -8.29 -5.18 -18.00
CA LEU A 615 -6.97 -4.55 -17.88
C LEU A 615 -5.86 -5.31 -18.61
N ARG A 616 -5.91 -6.66 -18.64
CA ARG A 616 -4.90 -7.50 -19.30
C ARG A 616 -4.79 -7.21 -20.81
N THR A 617 -5.92 -7.01 -21.48
CA THR A 617 -5.96 -6.73 -22.93
C THR A 617 -6.05 -5.23 -23.25
N GLY A 618 -6.29 -4.41 -22.22
CA GLY A 618 -6.65 -3.00 -22.36
C GLY A 618 -8.09 -2.80 -22.81
N ALA A 619 -8.61 -1.61 -22.52
CA ALA A 619 -9.88 -1.11 -23.06
C ALA A 619 -9.58 0.09 -23.98
N LYS A 620 -9.82 -0.07 -25.28
CA LYS A 620 -9.43 0.94 -26.29
C LYS A 620 -10.19 2.26 -26.12
N PHE A 621 -11.48 2.18 -25.82
CA PHE A 621 -12.38 3.32 -25.65
C PHE A 621 -13.68 2.86 -24.97
N GLY A 622 -14.25 3.68 -24.09
CA GLY A 622 -15.51 3.40 -23.38
C GLY A 622 -15.36 3.03 -21.90
N ASN A 623 -16.43 3.25 -21.13
CA ASN A 623 -16.47 3.01 -19.69
C ASN A 623 -16.17 1.54 -19.35
N GLN A 624 -15.46 1.33 -18.25
CA GLN A 624 -15.18 0.01 -17.69
C GLN A 624 -15.90 -0.14 -16.34
N SER A 625 -16.22 -1.39 -15.99
CA SER A 625 -16.85 -1.72 -14.71
C SER A 625 -15.83 -2.39 -13.79
N LEU A 626 -15.75 -1.90 -12.56
CA LEU A 626 -15.19 -2.65 -11.44
C LEU A 626 -16.30 -3.57 -10.93
N ILE A 627 -16.07 -4.88 -11.02
CA ILE A 627 -17.05 -5.90 -10.66
C ILE A 627 -16.83 -6.27 -9.21
N ASP A 628 -17.84 -6.13 -8.36
CA ASP A 628 -17.80 -6.63 -6.98
C ASP A 628 -17.67 -8.16 -6.99
N GLY A 629 -16.60 -8.69 -6.38
CA GLY A 629 -16.31 -10.12 -6.34
C GLY A 629 -17.31 -10.93 -5.52
N VAL A 630 -17.85 -10.36 -4.43
CA VAL A 630 -18.87 -10.98 -3.59
C VAL A 630 -20.12 -11.24 -4.43
N LEU A 631 -20.54 -10.23 -5.19
CA LEU A 631 -21.69 -10.37 -6.09
C LEU A 631 -21.39 -11.36 -7.20
N ARG A 632 -20.23 -11.24 -7.87
CA ARG A 632 -19.91 -12.00 -9.08
C ARG A 632 -19.73 -13.49 -8.83
N ASP A 633 -18.92 -13.86 -7.84
CA ASP A 633 -18.49 -15.24 -7.61
C ASP A 633 -19.20 -15.90 -6.41
N GLY A 634 -19.93 -15.11 -5.60
CA GLY A 634 -20.69 -15.61 -4.45
C GLY A 634 -22.21 -15.56 -4.63
N LEU A 635 -22.76 -14.37 -4.93
CA LEU A 635 -24.19 -14.07 -4.72
C LEU A 635 -25.03 -13.89 -5.99
N THR A 636 -24.46 -14.14 -7.17
CA THR A 636 -25.17 -14.04 -8.45
C THR A 636 -25.19 -15.40 -9.13
N ASP A 637 -26.36 -15.81 -9.61
CA ASP A 637 -26.45 -17.06 -10.37
C ASP A 637 -25.67 -16.92 -11.68
N ALA A 638 -24.86 -17.93 -11.99
CA ALA A 638 -24.02 -17.90 -13.19
C ALA A 638 -24.85 -18.00 -14.48
N TYR A 639 -26.11 -18.44 -14.38
CA TYR A 639 -26.93 -18.84 -15.51
C TYR A 639 -28.12 -17.89 -15.72
N GLY A 640 -28.80 -18.07 -16.86
CA GLY A 640 -30.03 -17.36 -17.18
C GLY A 640 -29.89 -15.84 -17.11
N LYS A 641 -30.74 -15.20 -16.30
CA LYS A 641 -30.82 -13.74 -16.15
C LYS A 641 -29.72 -13.14 -15.27
N GLN A 642 -28.83 -13.96 -14.70
CA GLN A 642 -27.77 -13.51 -13.78
C GLN A 642 -28.34 -12.69 -12.61
N GLU A 643 -29.34 -13.27 -11.95
CA GLU A 643 -30.04 -12.66 -10.83
C GLU A 643 -29.32 -12.95 -9.50
N HIS A 644 -29.44 -12.02 -8.56
CA HIS A 644 -28.93 -12.21 -7.20
C HIS A 644 -29.72 -13.31 -6.47
N MET A 645 -29.07 -14.04 -5.55
CA MET A 645 -29.69 -15.12 -4.78
C MET A 645 -30.98 -14.68 -4.06
N GLY A 646 -31.11 -13.41 -3.68
CA GLY A 646 -32.33 -12.89 -3.04
C GLY A 646 -33.56 -12.89 -3.95
N LEU A 647 -33.40 -12.71 -5.27
CA LEU A 647 -34.51 -12.85 -6.22
C LEU A 647 -35.00 -14.30 -6.31
N GLN A 648 -34.10 -15.27 -6.15
CA GLN A 648 -34.44 -16.69 -6.08
C GLN A 648 -35.07 -17.04 -4.72
N GLY A 649 -34.73 -16.31 -3.65
CA GLY A 649 -35.49 -16.30 -2.40
C GLY A 649 -36.94 -15.85 -2.59
N GLU A 650 -37.17 -14.79 -3.36
CA GLU A 650 -38.52 -14.33 -3.71
C GLU A 650 -39.28 -15.36 -4.56
N GLU A 651 -38.62 -16.00 -5.52
CA GLU A 651 -39.18 -17.11 -6.30
C GLU A 651 -39.62 -18.25 -5.38
N CYS A 652 -38.79 -18.64 -4.42
CA CYS A 652 -39.11 -19.65 -3.41
C CYS A 652 -40.31 -19.24 -2.55
N ALA A 653 -40.40 -17.97 -2.15
CA ALA A 653 -41.54 -17.45 -1.38
C ALA A 653 -42.85 -17.59 -2.16
N GLN A 654 -42.82 -17.28 -3.45
CA GLN A 654 -43.97 -17.41 -4.34
C GLN A 654 -44.36 -18.87 -4.56
N ASP A 655 -43.41 -19.75 -4.90
CA ASP A 655 -43.66 -21.16 -5.19
C ASP A 655 -44.27 -21.91 -4.00
N HIS A 656 -43.82 -21.57 -2.79
CA HIS A 656 -44.20 -22.28 -1.57
C HIS A 656 -45.21 -21.52 -0.70
N GLY A 657 -45.63 -20.33 -1.12
CA GLY A 657 -46.69 -19.54 -0.49
C GLY A 657 -46.31 -18.98 0.88
N PHE A 658 -45.11 -18.43 1.01
CA PHE A 658 -44.66 -17.71 2.21
C PHE A 658 -44.76 -16.21 2.00
N ASN A 659 -45.51 -15.52 2.86
CA ASN A 659 -45.60 -14.07 2.84
C ASN A 659 -44.45 -13.42 3.62
N ARG A 660 -44.41 -12.08 3.58
CA ARG A 660 -43.42 -11.26 4.27
C ARG A 660 -43.44 -11.50 5.78
N GLU A 661 -44.64 -11.51 6.37
CA GLU A 661 -44.83 -11.62 7.81
C GLU A 661 -44.29 -12.95 8.35
N GLN A 662 -44.50 -14.06 7.62
CA GLN A 662 -43.97 -15.38 8.00
C GLN A 662 -42.44 -15.41 7.99
N GLN A 663 -41.80 -14.77 7.00
CA GLN A 663 -40.34 -14.69 6.93
C GLN A 663 -39.76 -13.81 8.03
N ASP A 664 -40.44 -12.71 8.36
CA ASP A 664 -40.05 -11.80 9.43
C ASP A 664 -40.19 -12.44 10.82
N GLU A 665 -41.29 -13.15 11.09
CA GLU A 665 -41.47 -13.87 12.35
C GLU A 665 -40.45 -14.99 12.51
N PHE A 666 -40.12 -15.71 11.44
CA PHE A 666 -39.04 -16.70 11.46
C PHE A 666 -37.67 -16.05 11.73
N ALA A 667 -37.38 -14.91 11.11
CA ALA A 667 -36.15 -14.16 11.37
C ALA A 667 -36.06 -13.76 12.85
N ILE A 668 -37.12 -13.13 13.39
CA ILE A 668 -37.21 -12.75 14.80
C ILE A 668 -36.95 -13.96 15.70
N GLN A 669 -37.58 -15.09 15.41
CA GLN A 669 -37.38 -16.31 16.17
C GLN A 669 -35.93 -16.81 16.12
N SER A 670 -35.29 -16.80 14.94
CA SER A 670 -33.87 -17.17 14.77
C SER A 670 -32.96 -16.27 15.62
N TYR A 671 -33.19 -14.95 15.60
CA TYR A 671 -32.47 -14.00 16.45
C TYR A 671 -32.69 -14.25 17.94
N GLU A 672 -33.93 -14.47 18.38
CA GLU A 672 -34.24 -14.75 19.78
C GLU A 672 -33.58 -16.05 20.28
N ARG A 673 -33.56 -17.09 19.43
CA ARG A 673 -32.86 -18.35 19.75
C ARG A 673 -31.35 -18.15 19.85
N ALA A 674 -30.75 -17.39 18.93
CA ALA A 674 -29.33 -17.05 18.97
C ALA A 674 -28.96 -16.25 20.23
N GLN A 675 -29.74 -15.23 20.56
CA GLN A 675 -29.56 -14.45 21.78
C GLN A 675 -29.72 -15.30 23.05
N ALA A 676 -30.70 -16.21 23.07
CA ALA A 676 -30.91 -17.13 24.18
C ALA A 676 -29.74 -18.12 24.35
N ALA A 677 -29.21 -18.64 23.24
CA ALA A 677 -28.07 -19.54 23.23
C ALA A 677 -26.77 -18.84 23.68
N GLN A 678 -26.50 -17.63 23.19
CA GLN A 678 -25.40 -16.79 23.66
C GLN A 678 -25.51 -16.48 25.15
N LYS A 679 -26.69 -16.06 25.62
CA LYS A 679 -26.92 -15.76 27.04
C LYS A 679 -26.73 -16.98 27.96
N ALA A 680 -27.01 -18.18 27.44
CA ALA A 680 -26.86 -19.43 28.17
C ALA A 680 -25.46 -20.07 28.02
N GLY A 681 -24.52 -19.43 27.31
CA GLY A 681 -23.17 -19.97 27.07
C GLY A 681 -23.15 -21.24 26.23
N LEU A 682 -24.16 -21.47 25.39
CA LEU A 682 -24.28 -22.72 24.62
C LEU A 682 -23.29 -22.79 23.46
N PHE A 683 -22.78 -21.63 23.01
CA PHE A 683 -21.74 -21.54 21.98
C PHE A 683 -20.31 -21.62 22.55
N ASP A 684 -20.13 -21.55 23.88
CA ASP A 684 -18.79 -21.62 24.51
C ASP A 684 -18.10 -22.97 24.24
N PHE A 685 -18.90 -24.01 23.93
CA PHE A 685 -18.38 -25.30 23.51
C PHE A 685 -17.69 -25.25 22.15
N GLU A 686 -18.17 -24.42 21.22
CA GLU A 686 -17.75 -24.41 19.81
C GLU A 686 -16.91 -23.21 19.40
N ILE A 687 -17.17 -22.03 19.98
CA ILE A 687 -16.43 -20.81 19.66
C ILE A 687 -15.05 -20.87 20.30
N ALA A 688 -14.02 -20.64 19.49
CA ALA A 688 -12.70 -20.24 19.96
C ALA A 688 -12.61 -18.72 19.83
N PRO A 689 -12.43 -17.96 20.93
CA PRO A 689 -12.30 -16.51 20.86
C PRO A 689 -11.11 -16.08 19.99
N ILE A 690 -11.29 -15.01 19.23
CA ILE A 690 -10.24 -14.40 18.42
C ILE A 690 -9.69 -13.21 19.19
N GLU A 691 -8.40 -13.25 19.50
CA GLU A 691 -7.70 -12.15 20.15
C GLU A 691 -7.16 -11.17 19.11
N LEU A 692 -7.86 -10.07 18.85
CA LEU A 692 -7.32 -9.04 17.97
C LEU A 692 -6.25 -8.25 18.71
N PRO A 693 -4.98 -8.27 18.25
CA PRO A 693 -3.94 -7.49 18.89
C PRO A 693 -4.30 -6.02 18.83
N GLY A 694 -3.96 -5.32 19.91
CA GLY A 694 -4.19 -3.89 20.02
C GLY A 694 -3.31 -3.16 19.01
N VAL A 695 -3.92 -2.61 17.97
CA VAL A 695 -3.23 -1.65 17.10
C VAL A 695 -3.25 -0.29 17.77
N ARG A 696 -2.13 0.41 17.66
CA ARG A 696 -2.06 1.82 18.01
C ARG A 696 -2.30 2.16 19.48
N GLY A 697 -1.64 1.41 20.39
CA GLY A 697 -1.74 1.61 21.84
C GLY A 697 -3.14 1.35 22.44
N LYS A 698 -4.12 0.99 21.60
CA LYS A 698 -5.42 0.51 22.05
C LYS A 698 -5.24 -0.87 22.67
N PRO A 699 -5.99 -1.20 23.74
CA PRO A 699 -5.99 -2.57 24.22
C PRO A 699 -6.45 -3.50 23.10
N GLY A 700 -5.86 -4.70 23.05
CA GLY A 700 -6.38 -5.78 22.21
C GLY A 700 -7.85 -6.02 22.49
N THR A 701 -8.58 -6.48 21.48
CA THR A 701 -10.01 -6.78 21.60
C THR A 701 -10.22 -8.26 21.38
N THR A 702 -10.74 -8.94 22.39
CA THR A 702 -11.19 -10.32 22.24
C THR A 702 -12.58 -10.34 21.61
N ILE A 703 -12.70 -10.95 20.43
CA ILE A 703 -13.99 -11.28 19.82
C ILE A 703 -14.36 -12.69 20.27
N SER A 704 -15.30 -12.80 21.20
CA SER A 704 -15.71 -14.06 21.84
C SER A 704 -17.16 -14.48 21.52
N GLN A 705 -17.89 -13.68 20.74
CA GLN A 705 -19.30 -13.90 20.42
C GLN A 705 -19.59 -13.51 18.97
N ASP A 706 -20.57 -14.16 18.35
CA ASP A 706 -21.08 -13.74 17.05
C ASP A 706 -21.65 -12.32 17.11
N ASP A 707 -21.36 -11.53 16.07
CA ASP A 707 -21.70 -10.11 16.02
C ASP A 707 -23.16 -9.83 15.67
N GLU A 708 -23.82 -10.71 14.92
CA GLU A 708 -25.14 -10.42 14.37
C GLU A 708 -26.29 -10.51 15.40
N PRO A 709 -26.32 -11.44 16.38
CA PRO A 709 -27.47 -11.62 17.26
C PRO A 709 -27.89 -10.37 18.05
N LYS A 710 -26.93 -9.49 18.41
CA LYS A 710 -27.21 -8.24 19.15
C LYS A 710 -27.96 -7.18 18.33
N ASN A 711 -28.04 -7.34 17.01
CA ASN A 711 -28.61 -6.34 16.10
C ASN A 711 -30.13 -6.42 15.93
N LEU A 712 -30.80 -7.39 16.56
CA LEU A 712 -32.25 -7.54 16.45
C LEU A 712 -32.99 -6.27 16.90
N ASN A 713 -33.74 -5.69 15.97
CA ASN A 713 -34.75 -4.67 16.27
C ASN A 713 -36.06 -5.04 15.57
N LYS A 714 -37.02 -5.57 16.34
CA LYS A 714 -38.27 -6.13 15.81
C LYS A 714 -39.09 -5.11 15.01
N ASP A 715 -39.20 -3.88 15.52
CA ASP A 715 -39.99 -2.83 14.88
C ASP A 715 -39.36 -2.41 13.55
N LYS A 716 -38.03 -2.24 13.51
CA LYS A 716 -37.30 -1.93 12.28
C LYS A 716 -37.34 -3.09 11.28
N LEU A 717 -37.21 -4.32 11.75
CA LEU A 717 -37.27 -5.53 10.92
C LEU A 717 -38.60 -5.60 10.17
N LYS A 718 -39.73 -5.39 10.86
CA LYS A 718 -41.06 -5.40 10.26
C LYS A 718 -41.32 -4.21 9.33
N ALA A 719 -40.74 -3.05 9.63
CA ALA A 719 -40.98 -1.82 8.88
C ALA A 719 -40.10 -1.65 7.63
N ILE A 720 -39.00 -2.39 7.49
CA ILE A 720 -38.05 -2.17 6.41
C ILE A 720 -38.63 -2.59 5.05
N LYS A 721 -38.22 -1.85 4.01
CA LYS A 721 -38.61 -2.12 2.63
C LYS A 721 -37.94 -3.42 2.12
N PRO A 722 -38.59 -4.16 1.20
CA PRO A 722 -37.97 -5.30 0.53
C PRO A 722 -36.67 -4.94 -0.17
N ALA A 723 -35.71 -5.86 -0.15
CA ALA A 723 -34.36 -5.62 -0.67
C ALA A 723 -34.24 -5.91 -2.17
N PHE A 724 -35.01 -6.86 -2.70
CA PHE A 724 -34.83 -7.37 -4.07
C PHE A 724 -35.98 -7.00 -5.01
N ILE A 725 -37.24 -7.04 -4.54
CA ILE A 725 -38.42 -6.63 -5.34
C ILE A 725 -39.11 -5.45 -4.66
N PRO A 726 -38.97 -4.22 -5.18
CA PRO A 726 -39.60 -3.04 -4.59
C PRO A 726 -41.12 -3.16 -4.50
N GLY A 727 -41.69 -2.78 -3.34
CA GLY A 727 -43.13 -2.74 -3.12
C GLY A 727 -43.70 -4.09 -2.68
N THR A 728 -43.67 -5.10 -3.55
CA THR A 728 -44.33 -6.40 -3.31
C THR A 728 -43.41 -7.53 -2.85
N GLY A 729 -42.11 -7.27 -2.74
CA GLY A 729 -41.14 -8.26 -2.28
C GLY A 729 -41.36 -8.68 -0.83
N THR A 730 -40.91 -9.88 -0.51
CA THR A 730 -41.01 -10.50 0.81
C THR A 730 -39.64 -10.65 1.49
N VAL A 731 -38.56 -10.68 0.71
CA VAL A 731 -37.20 -10.82 1.22
C VAL A 731 -36.62 -9.44 1.54
N THR A 732 -36.05 -9.31 2.74
CA THR A 732 -35.45 -8.09 3.28
C THR A 732 -34.06 -8.37 3.81
N ALA A 733 -33.26 -7.33 4.05
CA ALA A 733 -31.94 -7.53 4.66
C ALA A 733 -32.04 -8.22 6.05
N PRO A 734 -32.98 -7.85 6.96
CA PRO A 734 -33.12 -8.52 8.26
C PRO A 734 -33.68 -9.95 8.25
N ASN A 735 -34.33 -10.39 7.17
CA ASN A 735 -34.83 -11.78 7.04
C ASN A 735 -34.02 -12.61 6.01
N ALA A 736 -32.91 -12.04 5.53
CA ALA A 736 -31.86 -12.69 4.78
C ALA A 736 -30.64 -12.88 5.67
N SER A 737 -29.77 -13.84 5.36
CA SER A 737 -28.48 -13.90 6.04
C SER A 737 -27.59 -12.71 5.64
N PRO A 738 -26.86 -12.08 6.56
CA PRO A 738 -25.93 -11.01 6.23
C PRO A 738 -24.67 -11.55 5.55
N LEU A 739 -23.93 -10.66 4.90
CA LEU A 739 -22.54 -10.92 4.53
C LEU A 739 -21.73 -11.04 5.83
N SER A 740 -20.85 -12.02 5.91
CA SER A 740 -20.14 -12.32 7.16
C SER A 740 -18.77 -12.90 6.89
N ASP A 741 -17.87 -12.69 7.85
CA ASP A 741 -16.57 -13.35 7.91
C ASP A 741 -16.63 -14.42 8.99
N GLY A 742 -16.03 -15.58 8.72
CA GLY A 742 -15.96 -16.64 9.71
C GLY A 742 -15.27 -17.88 9.18
N ALA A 743 -14.89 -18.77 10.09
CA ALA A 743 -14.29 -20.04 9.77
C ALA A 743 -14.68 -21.13 10.78
N ALA A 744 -14.68 -22.38 10.33
CA ALA A 744 -14.97 -23.54 11.18
C ALA A 744 -14.18 -24.75 10.69
N ALA A 745 -13.73 -25.59 11.61
CA ALA A 745 -12.97 -26.80 11.32
C ALA A 745 -13.41 -27.98 12.21
N VAL A 746 -13.25 -29.18 11.68
CA VAL A 746 -13.44 -30.46 12.37
C VAL A 746 -12.24 -31.36 12.10
N VAL A 747 -11.91 -32.20 13.08
CA VAL A 747 -10.87 -33.23 12.95
C VAL A 747 -11.56 -34.57 12.75
N LEU A 748 -11.24 -35.24 11.64
CA LEU A 748 -11.75 -36.57 11.29
C LEU A 748 -10.64 -37.58 11.51
N VAL A 749 -10.98 -38.71 12.14
CA VAL A 749 -10.04 -39.79 12.46
C VAL A 749 -10.60 -41.15 12.04
N SER A 750 -9.72 -42.03 11.55
CA SER A 750 -10.06 -43.41 11.27
C SER A 750 -10.31 -44.20 12.55
N GLU A 751 -11.10 -45.27 12.48
CA GLU A 751 -11.33 -46.15 13.64
C GLU A 751 -10.02 -46.76 14.16
N ALA A 752 -9.11 -47.11 13.25
CA ALA A 752 -7.79 -47.64 13.60
C ALA A 752 -6.99 -46.62 14.42
N LYS A 753 -6.94 -45.37 13.96
CA LYS A 753 -6.16 -44.33 14.63
C LYS A 753 -6.79 -43.87 15.94
N LEU A 754 -8.13 -43.86 16.01
CA LEU A 754 -8.86 -43.59 17.24
C LEU A 754 -8.51 -44.60 18.34
N LYS A 755 -8.45 -45.90 17.99
CA LYS A 755 -8.03 -46.97 18.91
C LYS A 755 -6.55 -46.89 19.28
N GLU A 756 -5.69 -46.58 18.31
CA GLU A 756 -4.24 -46.45 18.50
C GLU A 756 -3.89 -45.31 19.47
N LEU A 757 -4.51 -44.14 19.28
CA LEU A 757 -4.23 -42.94 20.07
C LEU A 757 -5.08 -42.83 21.34
N GLY A 758 -6.10 -43.67 21.51
CA GLY A 758 -6.98 -43.64 22.69
C GLY A 758 -7.91 -42.42 22.74
N ILE A 759 -8.29 -41.87 21.59
CA ILE A 759 -9.09 -40.64 21.47
C ILE A 759 -10.56 -40.92 21.76
N LYS A 760 -11.23 -40.08 22.57
CA LYS A 760 -12.69 -40.14 22.75
C LYS A 760 -13.38 -39.41 21.58
N PRO A 761 -14.16 -40.10 20.72
CA PRO A 761 -14.88 -39.42 19.64
C PRO A 761 -16.04 -38.57 20.17
N LEU A 762 -16.27 -37.42 19.53
CA LEU A 762 -17.44 -36.58 19.81
C LEU A 762 -18.68 -37.08 19.08
N ALA A 763 -18.51 -37.54 17.84
CA ALA A 763 -19.58 -38.03 16.99
C ALA A 763 -19.03 -38.95 15.91
N LYS A 764 -19.93 -39.68 15.26
CA LYS A 764 -19.67 -40.51 14.09
C LYS A 764 -20.44 -39.99 12.89
N ILE A 765 -19.77 -39.86 11.75
CA ILE A 765 -20.44 -39.62 10.46
C ILE A 765 -21.14 -40.91 10.04
N LEU A 766 -22.49 -40.90 10.00
CA LEU A 766 -23.28 -42.05 9.56
C LEU A 766 -23.46 -42.05 8.03
N GLY A 767 -23.57 -40.87 7.43
CA GLY A 767 -23.71 -40.76 5.99
C GLY A 767 -23.97 -39.33 5.53
N TRP A 768 -23.79 -39.08 4.25
CA TRP A 768 -24.08 -37.80 3.60
C TRP A 768 -24.90 -37.98 2.31
N GLY A 769 -25.37 -36.86 1.75
CA GLY A 769 -26.10 -36.80 0.50
C GLY A 769 -25.92 -35.47 -0.20
N ASP A 770 -25.44 -35.51 -1.45
CA ASP A 770 -25.43 -34.35 -2.36
C ASP A 770 -26.60 -34.47 -3.35
N ALA A 771 -27.35 -33.39 -3.56
CA ALA A 771 -28.41 -33.31 -4.56
C ALA A 771 -28.35 -31.97 -5.31
N ALA A 772 -28.95 -31.94 -6.50
CA ALA A 772 -29.10 -30.71 -7.27
C ALA A 772 -30.39 -30.77 -8.11
N GLN A 773 -30.93 -29.59 -8.38
CA GLN A 773 -32.06 -29.38 -9.27
C GLN A 773 -31.84 -28.10 -10.08
N GLN A 774 -32.90 -27.48 -10.61
CA GLN A 774 -32.78 -26.24 -11.37
C GLN A 774 -32.04 -25.16 -10.57
N PRO A 775 -31.09 -24.40 -11.17
CA PRO A 775 -30.28 -23.41 -10.48
C PRO A 775 -31.07 -22.41 -9.62
N SER A 776 -32.15 -21.84 -10.17
CA SER A 776 -32.99 -20.88 -9.46
C SER A 776 -33.78 -21.48 -8.29
N LYS A 777 -33.93 -22.81 -8.26
CA LYS A 777 -34.61 -23.56 -7.20
C LYS A 777 -33.62 -24.09 -6.15
N PHE A 778 -32.42 -23.52 -6.03
CA PHE A 778 -31.44 -23.99 -5.04
C PHE A 778 -31.98 -23.96 -3.60
N THR A 779 -32.90 -23.04 -3.31
CA THR A 779 -33.54 -22.85 -2.00
C THR A 779 -34.18 -24.11 -1.43
N THR A 780 -34.68 -25.02 -2.27
CA THR A 780 -35.32 -26.27 -1.83
C THR A 780 -34.54 -27.54 -2.19
N ALA A 781 -33.32 -27.39 -2.71
CA ALA A 781 -32.41 -28.52 -2.90
C ALA A 781 -32.12 -29.30 -1.60
N PRO A 782 -32.10 -28.70 -0.38
CA PRO A 782 -31.96 -29.47 0.87
C PRO A 782 -33.06 -30.52 1.06
N ALA A 783 -34.28 -30.28 0.59
CA ALA A 783 -35.37 -31.26 0.62
C ALA A 783 -35.10 -32.51 -0.23
N LEU A 784 -34.12 -32.47 -1.15
CA LEU A 784 -33.62 -33.63 -1.89
C LEU A 784 -32.37 -34.24 -1.23
N ALA A 785 -31.47 -33.39 -0.73
CA ALA A 785 -30.21 -33.82 -0.13
C ALA A 785 -30.41 -34.54 1.21
N ILE A 786 -31.29 -34.03 2.08
CA ILE A 786 -31.55 -34.61 3.42
C ILE A 786 -32.08 -36.04 3.33
N PRO A 787 -33.15 -36.36 2.55
CA PRO A 787 -33.61 -37.74 2.40
C PRO A 787 -32.54 -38.68 1.82
N LYS A 788 -31.70 -38.18 0.92
CA LYS A 788 -30.58 -38.95 0.36
C LYS A 788 -29.52 -39.27 1.42
N ALA A 789 -29.19 -38.29 2.27
CA ALA A 789 -28.25 -38.47 3.37
C ALA A 789 -28.78 -39.45 4.43
N LEU A 790 -30.05 -39.34 4.80
CA LEU A 790 -30.75 -40.26 5.71
C LEU A 790 -30.76 -41.70 5.16
N LYS A 791 -31.09 -41.86 3.87
CA LYS A 791 -31.05 -43.17 3.21
C LYS A 791 -29.63 -43.77 3.22
N HIS A 792 -28.61 -42.97 2.98
CA HIS A 792 -27.22 -43.42 3.02
C HIS A 792 -26.78 -43.81 4.44
N ALA A 793 -27.22 -43.07 5.45
CA ALA A 793 -26.98 -43.35 6.87
C ALA A 793 -27.79 -44.53 7.42
N GLY A 794 -28.83 -44.99 6.71
CA GLY A 794 -29.76 -46.02 7.21
C GLY A 794 -30.66 -45.54 8.35
N VAL A 795 -30.93 -44.23 8.41
CA VAL A 795 -31.70 -43.58 9.49
C VAL A 795 -33.02 -43.06 8.94
N SER A 796 -34.12 -43.25 9.67
CA SER A 796 -35.42 -42.69 9.32
C SER A 796 -35.56 -41.23 9.79
N LEU A 797 -36.45 -40.45 9.15
CA LEU A 797 -36.63 -39.03 9.48
C LEU A 797 -37.08 -38.81 10.94
N ASP A 798 -37.88 -39.73 11.48
CA ASP A 798 -38.44 -39.64 12.83
C ASP A 798 -37.40 -39.84 13.94
N GLU A 799 -36.29 -40.52 13.63
CA GLU A 799 -35.17 -40.76 14.55
C GLU A 799 -34.27 -39.54 14.75
N VAL A 800 -34.42 -38.50 13.93
CA VAL A 800 -33.57 -37.30 14.02
C VAL A 800 -34.02 -36.40 15.17
N ASP A 801 -33.10 -36.11 16.08
CA ASP A 801 -33.34 -35.29 17.27
C ASP A 801 -33.22 -33.78 16.97
N ALA A 802 -32.30 -33.41 16.08
CA ALA A 802 -32.06 -32.02 15.70
C ALA A 802 -31.64 -31.88 14.23
N PHE A 803 -32.07 -30.78 13.62
CA PHE A 803 -31.70 -30.38 12.28
C PHE A 803 -31.03 -29.00 12.30
N GLU A 804 -29.96 -28.87 11.55
CA GLU A 804 -29.41 -27.57 11.17
C GLU A 804 -29.63 -27.37 9.66
N ILE A 805 -30.64 -26.59 9.30
CA ILE A 805 -30.93 -26.20 7.91
C ILE A 805 -30.42 -24.78 7.73
N ASN A 806 -29.37 -24.61 6.92
CA ASN A 806 -28.74 -23.30 6.76
C ASN A 806 -29.72 -22.25 6.23
N GLU A 807 -29.83 -21.15 6.98
CA GLU A 807 -30.77 -20.06 6.71
C GLU A 807 -30.16 -19.02 5.75
N ALA A 808 -29.87 -19.41 4.51
CA ALA A 808 -29.44 -18.41 3.50
C ALA A 808 -30.46 -17.26 3.39
N PHE A 809 -31.74 -17.60 3.55
CA PHE A 809 -32.86 -16.68 3.81
C PHE A 809 -33.85 -17.38 4.75
N SER A 810 -34.68 -16.63 5.48
CA SER A 810 -35.76 -17.21 6.30
C SER A 810 -36.65 -18.16 5.49
N VAL A 811 -36.96 -17.79 4.24
CA VAL A 811 -37.79 -18.61 3.34
C VAL A 811 -37.16 -19.96 3.00
N VAL A 812 -35.84 -20.08 3.01
CA VAL A 812 -35.14 -21.35 2.73
C VAL A 812 -35.44 -22.36 3.84
N ALA A 813 -35.30 -21.95 5.10
CA ALA A 813 -35.62 -22.83 6.23
C ALA A 813 -37.10 -23.20 6.23
N LEU A 814 -37.99 -22.20 6.11
CA LEU A 814 -39.45 -22.39 6.07
C LEU A 814 -39.89 -23.35 4.95
N ALA A 815 -39.36 -23.20 3.74
CA ALA A 815 -39.72 -24.06 2.61
C ALA A 815 -39.25 -25.49 2.81
N ASN A 816 -38.02 -25.71 3.26
CA ASN A 816 -37.52 -27.07 3.50
C ASN A 816 -38.23 -27.73 4.69
N MET A 817 -38.56 -26.99 5.75
CA MET A 817 -39.39 -27.49 6.85
C MET A 817 -40.75 -27.95 6.35
N LYS A 818 -41.41 -27.16 5.50
CA LYS A 818 -42.70 -27.50 4.90
C LYS A 818 -42.61 -28.75 4.01
N LEU A 819 -41.60 -28.82 3.14
CA LEU A 819 -41.45 -29.94 2.19
C LEU A 819 -41.09 -31.25 2.87
N LEU A 820 -40.30 -31.20 3.94
CA LEU A 820 -39.87 -32.38 4.70
C LEU A 820 -40.81 -32.72 5.87
N GLY A 821 -41.82 -31.89 6.16
CA GLY A 821 -42.74 -32.10 7.28
C GLY A 821 -42.07 -31.96 8.65
N LEU A 822 -41.06 -31.10 8.77
CA LEU A 822 -40.28 -30.92 10.00
C LEU A 822 -41.00 -30.01 11.00
N LYS A 823 -40.80 -30.30 12.28
CA LYS A 823 -41.28 -29.46 13.38
C LYS A 823 -40.24 -28.39 13.72
N ASP A 824 -40.73 -27.20 14.02
CA ASP A 824 -39.93 -26.02 14.34
C ASP A 824 -39.02 -26.20 15.58
N ASP A 825 -39.45 -26.98 16.56
CA ASP A 825 -38.72 -27.25 17.81
C ASP A 825 -37.46 -28.14 17.64
N LYS A 826 -37.29 -28.72 16.44
CA LYS A 826 -36.13 -29.52 16.06
C LYS A 826 -35.16 -28.81 15.10
N VAL A 827 -35.52 -27.67 14.52
CA VAL A 827 -34.73 -27.01 13.46
C VAL A 827 -34.07 -25.75 14.01
N ASN A 828 -32.74 -25.61 13.85
CA ASN A 828 -31.97 -24.41 14.20
C ASN A 828 -32.30 -23.87 15.60
N VAL A 829 -32.17 -24.75 16.59
CA VAL A 829 -32.72 -24.53 17.94
C VAL A 829 -31.86 -23.56 18.78
N HIS A 830 -30.65 -23.28 18.32
CA HIS A 830 -29.78 -22.20 18.81
C HIS A 830 -29.78 -20.97 17.87
N GLY A 831 -30.73 -20.88 16.94
CA GLY A 831 -30.73 -19.87 15.88
C GLY A 831 -29.88 -20.31 14.69
N GLY A 832 -30.02 -19.63 13.57
CA GLY A 832 -29.32 -19.98 12.33
C GLY A 832 -28.70 -18.78 11.63
N ALA A 833 -28.36 -18.94 10.35
CA ALA A 833 -27.51 -17.99 9.61
C ALA A 833 -28.14 -16.59 9.41
N VAL A 834 -29.46 -16.44 9.52
CA VAL A 834 -30.11 -15.12 9.52
C VAL A 834 -29.65 -14.30 10.73
N ALA A 835 -29.49 -14.95 11.88
CA ALA A 835 -29.10 -14.32 13.13
C ALA A 835 -27.62 -14.46 13.49
N LEU A 836 -26.93 -15.49 12.99
CA LEU A 836 -25.54 -15.81 13.33
C LEU A 836 -24.55 -15.40 12.23
N GLY A 837 -25.03 -15.07 11.03
CA GLY A 837 -24.21 -14.75 9.87
C GLY A 837 -23.95 -15.93 8.93
N HIS A 838 -23.55 -15.60 7.69
CA HIS A 838 -23.36 -16.57 6.61
C HIS A 838 -22.04 -16.38 5.83
N PRO A 839 -20.88 -16.66 6.45
CA PRO A 839 -19.62 -16.77 5.71
C PRO A 839 -19.70 -17.98 4.78
N LEU A 840 -19.81 -17.74 3.46
CA LEU A 840 -20.22 -18.75 2.48
C LEU A 840 -19.41 -20.06 2.58
N GLY A 841 -18.08 -19.98 2.46
CA GLY A 841 -17.18 -21.12 2.53
C GLY A 841 -17.15 -21.85 3.87
N ALA A 842 -17.46 -21.16 4.97
CA ALA A 842 -17.37 -21.71 6.33
C ALA A 842 -18.69 -22.26 6.88
N SER A 843 -19.83 -21.78 6.38
CA SER A 843 -21.14 -22.01 7.01
C SER A 843 -21.53 -23.48 7.11
N GLY A 844 -21.11 -24.31 6.16
CA GLY A 844 -21.34 -25.74 6.18
C GLY A 844 -20.67 -26.46 7.36
N ALA A 845 -19.39 -26.18 7.66
CA ALA A 845 -18.74 -26.70 8.86
C ALA A 845 -19.27 -26.02 10.12
N ARG A 846 -19.63 -24.73 10.07
CA ARG A 846 -20.21 -24.01 11.21
C ARG A 846 -21.50 -24.67 11.69
N ILE A 847 -22.45 -24.96 10.80
CA ILE A 847 -23.69 -25.65 11.18
C ILE A 847 -23.45 -27.09 11.66
N VAL A 848 -22.38 -27.76 11.20
CA VAL A 848 -21.99 -29.07 11.75
C VAL A 848 -21.53 -28.92 13.21
N THR A 849 -20.69 -27.92 13.50
CA THR A 849 -20.23 -27.65 14.87
C THR A 849 -21.39 -27.27 15.78
N THR A 850 -22.27 -26.37 15.33
CA THR A 850 -23.47 -25.97 16.07
C THR A 850 -24.40 -27.16 16.33
N LEU A 851 -24.60 -28.05 15.35
CA LEU A 851 -25.40 -29.26 15.55
C LEU A 851 -24.83 -30.16 16.66
N LEU A 852 -23.50 -30.30 16.76
CA LEU A 852 -22.87 -31.04 17.85
C LEU A 852 -23.13 -30.38 19.21
N GLY A 853 -23.06 -29.04 19.28
CA GLY A 853 -23.45 -28.26 20.45
C GLY A 853 -24.91 -28.48 20.85
N VAL A 854 -25.84 -28.46 19.87
CA VAL A 854 -27.26 -28.76 20.06
C VAL A 854 -27.47 -30.16 20.63
N LEU A 855 -26.87 -31.18 20.00
CA LEU A 855 -27.02 -32.58 20.44
C LEU A 855 -26.45 -32.77 21.85
N LYS A 856 -25.34 -32.11 22.18
CA LYS A 856 -24.78 -32.10 23.54
C LYS A 856 -25.75 -31.47 24.55
N ALA A 857 -26.25 -30.27 24.26
CA ALA A 857 -27.12 -29.52 25.17
C ALA A 857 -28.47 -30.22 25.38
N LYS A 858 -29.04 -30.81 24.32
CA LYS A 858 -30.32 -31.53 24.35
C LYS A 858 -30.18 -33.00 24.73
N LYS A 859 -28.96 -33.53 24.89
CA LYS A 859 -28.68 -34.97 25.00
C LYS A 859 -29.31 -35.78 23.85
N GLY A 860 -29.32 -35.18 22.67
CA GLY A 860 -29.76 -35.81 21.44
C GLY A 860 -28.69 -36.74 20.89
N LYS A 861 -29.13 -37.75 20.14
CA LYS A 861 -28.28 -38.78 19.56
C LYS A 861 -28.07 -38.59 18.06
N ILE A 862 -29.12 -38.33 17.29
CA ILE A 862 -29.02 -38.22 15.83
C ILE A 862 -29.26 -36.77 15.39
N GLY A 863 -28.33 -36.22 14.61
CA GLY A 863 -28.46 -34.90 14.02
C GLY A 863 -28.25 -34.91 12.51
N VAL A 864 -28.90 -33.95 11.83
CA VAL A 864 -28.76 -33.78 10.37
C VAL A 864 -28.48 -32.32 10.04
N VAL A 865 -27.46 -32.07 9.21
CA VAL A 865 -27.25 -30.76 8.58
C VAL A 865 -27.73 -30.79 7.14
N GLY A 866 -28.25 -29.67 6.65
CA GLY A 866 -28.61 -29.46 5.25
C GLY A 866 -28.31 -28.03 4.81
N ILE A 867 -27.51 -27.87 3.76
CA ILE A 867 -27.12 -26.56 3.24
C ILE A 867 -27.34 -26.50 1.73
N CYS A 868 -28.13 -25.52 1.28
CA CYS A 868 -28.28 -25.20 -0.14
C CYS A 868 -27.06 -24.45 -0.66
N ASN A 869 -26.82 -24.46 -1.97
CA ASN A 869 -25.75 -23.69 -2.61
C ASN A 869 -26.20 -23.11 -3.96
N GLY A 870 -25.75 -21.90 -4.28
CA GLY A 870 -25.98 -21.25 -5.58
C GLY A 870 -25.61 -22.17 -6.75
N GLY A 871 -26.35 -22.06 -7.86
CA GLY A 871 -26.28 -23.00 -8.98
C GLY A 871 -27.18 -24.25 -8.85
N GLY A 872 -28.03 -24.32 -7.83
CA GLY A 872 -29.12 -25.33 -7.74
C GLY A 872 -28.84 -26.54 -6.87
N GLY A 873 -27.74 -26.54 -6.09
CA GLY A 873 -27.29 -27.69 -5.32
C GLY A 873 -27.63 -27.63 -3.83
N ALA A 874 -27.45 -28.76 -3.15
CA ALA A 874 -27.36 -28.84 -1.70
C ALA A 874 -26.48 -30.03 -1.26
N SER A 875 -25.93 -29.93 -0.06
CA SER A 875 -25.22 -31.00 0.64
C SER A 875 -25.86 -31.23 2.02
N ALA A 876 -25.95 -32.48 2.44
CA ALA A 876 -26.45 -32.88 3.75
C ALA A 876 -25.55 -33.95 4.38
N LEU A 877 -25.46 -33.94 5.71
CA LEU A 877 -24.62 -34.85 6.51
C LEU A 877 -25.41 -35.30 7.75
N VAL A 878 -25.32 -36.59 8.09
CA VAL A 878 -25.97 -37.23 9.24
C VAL A 878 -24.90 -37.65 10.24
N LEU A 879 -25.08 -37.24 11.49
CA LEU A 879 -24.15 -37.48 12.59
C LEU A 879 -24.85 -38.25 13.73
N GLU A 880 -24.14 -39.20 14.32
CA GLU A 880 -24.49 -39.81 15.60
C GLU A 880 -23.59 -39.21 16.69
N SER A 881 -24.17 -38.54 17.67
CA SER A 881 -23.48 -38.01 18.84
C SER A 881 -23.02 -39.13 19.76
N LEU A 882 -21.78 -39.03 20.23
CA LEU A 882 -21.16 -39.92 21.22
C LEU A 882 -20.82 -39.16 22.52
N LEU A 883 -21.37 -37.94 22.67
CA LEU A 883 -21.13 -37.07 23.83
C LEU A 883 -21.92 -37.48 25.08
N SER A 884 -22.86 -38.42 24.95
CA SER A 884 -23.80 -38.85 26.01
C SER A 884 -23.41 -40.15 26.72
N GLU A 885 -22.22 -40.69 26.49
CA GLU A 885 -21.63 -41.81 27.25
C GLU A 885 -20.56 -41.37 28.26
#